data_AF-A0A431HM84-F1
#
_entry.id   AF-A0A431HM84-F1
#
_cell.length_a   1.000
_cell.length_b   1.000
_cell.length_c   1.000
_cell.angle_alpha   90.00
_cell.angle_beta   90.00
_cell.angle_gamma   90.00
#
_symmetry.space_group_name_H-M   'P 1'
#
loop_
_entity.id
_entity.type
_entity.pdbx_description
1 polymer ?
#
loop_
_entity_poly.entity_id
_entity_poly.type
_entity_poly.pdbx_seq_one_letter_code
_entity_poly.pdbx_strand_id
1 'polypeptide(L)'
;MAILKINENPTISDTIVFEITTKDIKNCNLFTPYKINSFVIYYVERNFSGGNTKQYNQSIYDETKLKAAKDAEIVACNNPTEENIAAAKRLKEESESNVSTNPFFFNDARPVHVVGNSSYPAWLSTDLDNAFLELVDTGSFTYTWTPHGMREGDYFVCWTWTPLAAGDSFSDHLKFSLTGDTQVTTSIPTHFTDPKKYPTLLERYTPEMFKMMICSSDRTPDVLDKLNKSIASGFNLLENLTNQLVDLQDANSIHEALIPNLSNLFGLKLKTEDPTKWRGQIKRAVPLNKMKGTKKALLEAMEQAGARVLKLEQLWQVISSYTWQQEFKYNGSLEFTLEKNALPVDLDNFELWMKPAGEEWIELSSDYVEFSTDVDGNSILTWIGSDLEVDPIDLIDGDKIRVLYLINEVPDETAQNLESYVRLLPLMDQRDDDAQEYPPKNWNVRLIAYDDPLFSLIVPDRHPFHDFLIYGKVRTEFPYSENIYNMDEYNGSIRNSKNPCDIDKSFVDPCSACISSCYNIDVEIENLADDRIQEVRQVLREYTPFHSVLHTLNFVGGINEFMQPPTEEIEILISYSGEDFIIAGDGQTYFNRIMKLVETNGILRSELADSFEVLSPTSAIAYNDYIVVFCPELKLEDLGIAKNGTASIEIKSPSSLAGDYSVGETSGNTIKLTSGSLEPIDNCNNFFEVDGTLNSCAFVFDINNPVDAINGTLCNILQDNQYVIKKKEEDFGLLGVQTLVDVEDGDAASAFQILIPDYRVTAYDILDILPNGDLVINNEHDGTLPSSSASDVDFSILNGVTTVLAGTSDLEVRNRGLVTALNSSALPIQDTLRINENYYQKISGDEYLITEFKDTDKYYIENYQGGSTNGVTVLINQKIVKERIGYLSHRGINLKISGNIEQSLGIQNGTNSYVVAADGIENDGFKENFIVLVDGESYWIKEIDGLTPTGYTTINLSGTDKYWKTLSAGGTSVTVSIYQYSKNGATIDGQRFNLPEHTFGKIDRNGQPVITGTLDTEEIVASLSNNDNVVETVQQNENVSFTIEYEDGTIEERTI
;
A
#
# COMPACT_ATOMS: atom_id res chain seq x y z
N MET A 1 15.27 -19.00 -27.85
CA MET A 1 14.13 -19.19 -28.78
C MET A 1 14.60 -19.34 -30.23
N ALA A 2 15.49 -20.30 -30.49
CA ALA A 2 15.58 -20.96 -31.78
C ALA A 2 14.49 -22.06 -31.87
N ILE A 3 14.28 -22.60 -33.06
CA ILE A 3 13.57 -23.87 -33.25
C ILE A 3 14.64 -24.93 -33.50
N LEU A 4 14.73 -25.92 -32.60
CA LEU A 4 15.78 -26.94 -32.61
C LEU A 4 15.19 -28.35 -32.57
N LYS A 5 15.90 -29.30 -33.17
CA LYS A 5 15.64 -30.73 -33.00
C LYS A 5 16.33 -31.25 -31.74
N ILE A 6 15.79 -32.34 -31.21
CA ILE A 6 16.31 -33.05 -30.03
C ILE A 6 17.83 -33.29 -30.08
N ASN A 7 18.36 -33.64 -31.27
CA ASN A 7 19.77 -33.97 -31.47
C ASN A 7 20.72 -32.75 -31.51
N GLU A 8 20.19 -31.53 -31.38
CA GLU A 8 20.96 -30.28 -31.54
C GLU A 8 21.37 -29.65 -30.20
N ASN A 9 21.05 -30.32 -29.07
CA ASN A 9 21.25 -29.87 -27.68
C ASN A 9 20.40 -28.61 -27.35
N PRO A 10 19.07 -28.73 -27.34
CA PRO A 10 18.19 -27.59 -27.04
C PRO A 10 18.30 -27.10 -25.60
N THR A 11 18.13 -25.79 -25.40
CA THR A 11 18.06 -25.18 -24.07
C THR A 11 16.64 -25.12 -23.52
N ILE A 12 16.48 -24.73 -22.25
CA ILE A 12 15.17 -24.40 -21.66
C ILE A 12 14.47 -23.17 -22.29
N SER A 13 15.12 -22.43 -23.21
CA SER A 13 14.51 -21.30 -23.93
C SER A 13 14.18 -21.58 -25.40
N ASP A 14 14.50 -22.77 -25.91
CA ASP A 14 14.30 -23.12 -27.32
C ASP A 14 13.03 -23.93 -27.53
N THR A 15 12.42 -23.75 -28.71
CA THR A 15 11.25 -24.53 -29.12
C THR A 15 11.72 -25.82 -29.78
N ILE A 16 11.30 -26.95 -29.20
CA ILE A 16 11.83 -28.28 -29.50
C ILE A 16 10.87 -29.02 -30.42
N VAL A 17 11.37 -29.49 -31.56
CA VAL A 17 10.63 -30.34 -32.48
C VAL A 17 11.01 -31.81 -32.26
N PHE A 18 10.01 -32.60 -31.89
CA PHE A 18 10.08 -34.05 -31.75
C PHE A 18 9.63 -34.71 -33.06
N GLU A 19 10.40 -35.67 -33.56
CA GLU A 19 10.03 -36.54 -34.67
C GLU A 19 9.79 -37.95 -34.12
N ILE A 20 8.54 -38.39 -34.09
CA ILE A 20 8.15 -39.72 -33.59
C ILE A 20 7.70 -40.63 -34.73
N THR A 21 7.92 -41.94 -34.58
CA THR A 21 7.52 -42.95 -35.57
C THR A 21 6.69 -44.05 -34.93
N THR A 22 5.80 -44.64 -35.72
CA THR A 22 4.86 -45.69 -35.30
C THR A 22 5.00 -46.89 -36.22
N LYS A 23 5.09 -48.08 -35.63
CA LYS A 23 5.38 -49.35 -36.33
C LYS A 23 4.12 -50.21 -36.40
N ASP A 24 3.99 -51.01 -37.45
CA ASP A 24 2.94 -52.02 -37.59
C ASP A 24 3.26 -53.32 -36.82
N ILE A 25 2.33 -54.27 -36.85
CA ILE A 25 2.46 -55.60 -36.22
C ILE A 25 3.59 -56.48 -36.82
N LYS A 26 4.26 -56.02 -37.87
CA LYS A 26 5.44 -56.64 -38.50
C LYS A 26 6.72 -55.82 -38.30
N ASN A 27 6.69 -54.78 -37.47
CA ASN A 27 7.78 -53.83 -37.21
C ASN A 27 8.19 -52.97 -38.42
N CYS A 28 7.27 -52.72 -39.37
CA CYS A 28 7.48 -51.81 -40.51
C CYS A 28 6.78 -50.46 -40.32
N ASN A 29 7.40 -49.36 -40.77
CA ASN A 29 6.83 -48.00 -40.80
C ASN A 29 5.93 -47.75 -42.03
N LEU A 30 5.16 -48.75 -42.48
CA LEU A 30 4.38 -48.69 -43.74
C LEU A 30 2.90 -48.35 -43.55
N PHE A 31 2.49 -47.89 -42.37
CA PHE A 31 1.09 -47.67 -42.04
C PHE A 31 0.91 -46.55 -41.01
N THR A 32 0.01 -45.61 -41.30
CA THR A 32 -0.43 -44.60 -40.32
C THR A 32 -1.45 -45.25 -39.36
N PRO A 33 -1.24 -45.21 -38.03
CA PRO A 33 -2.07 -45.92 -37.05
C PRO A 33 -3.53 -45.45 -37.04
N TYR A 34 -4.41 -46.16 -36.34
CA TYR A 34 -5.78 -45.71 -36.09
C TYR A 34 -5.82 -44.54 -35.08
N LYS A 35 -5.03 -44.63 -33.99
CA LYS A 35 -4.83 -43.51 -33.06
C LYS A 35 -3.48 -43.56 -32.34
N ILE A 36 -2.98 -42.40 -31.93
CA ILE A 36 -1.94 -42.26 -30.90
C ILE A 36 -2.67 -41.91 -29.60
N ASN A 37 -2.59 -42.78 -28.60
CA ASN A 37 -3.35 -42.61 -27.36
C ASN A 37 -2.72 -41.49 -26.50
N SER A 38 -1.43 -41.58 -26.22
CA SER A 38 -0.71 -40.59 -25.42
C SER A 38 0.70 -40.32 -25.94
N PHE A 39 1.17 -39.10 -25.69
CA PHE A 39 2.55 -38.63 -25.84
C PHE A 39 2.90 -37.92 -24.52
N VAL A 40 3.95 -38.35 -23.84
CA VAL A 40 4.31 -37.87 -22.48
C VAL A 40 5.80 -37.63 -22.38
N ILE A 41 6.18 -36.45 -21.90
CA ILE A 41 7.56 -36.09 -21.57
C ILE A 41 7.75 -36.23 -20.05
N TYR A 42 8.81 -36.91 -19.65
CA TYR A 42 9.22 -37.14 -18.28
C TYR A 42 10.57 -36.48 -17.99
N TYR A 43 10.69 -35.84 -16.82
CA TYR A 43 11.97 -35.40 -16.25
C TYR A 43 12.59 -36.53 -15.43
N VAL A 44 13.90 -36.73 -15.56
CA VAL A 44 14.65 -37.80 -14.87
C VAL A 44 15.35 -37.24 -13.63
N GLU A 45 14.75 -37.49 -12.47
CA GLU A 45 15.26 -37.08 -11.18
C GLU A 45 16.37 -38.03 -10.72
N ARG A 46 17.55 -37.48 -10.38
CA ARG A 46 18.72 -38.24 -9.93
C ARG A 46 19.21 -37.72 -8.60
N ASN A 47 19.32 -38.62 -7.62
CA ASN A 47 19.97 -38.32 -6.36
C ASN A 47 21.43 -38.82 -6.44
N PHE A 48 22.40 -37.91 -6.27
CA PHE A 48 23.84 -38.23 -6.36
C PHE A 48 24.46 -38.62 -5.00
N SER A 49 23.74 -38.43 -3.89
CA SER A 49 24.18 -38.72 -2.51
C SER A 49 23.45 -39.93 -1.89
N GLY A 50 22.11 -39.94 -1.92
CA GLY A 50 21.27 -40.99 -1.31
C GLY A 50 21.21 -42.32 -2.06
N GLY A 51 21.76 -42.37 -3.28
CA GLY A 51 21.68 -43.55 -4.16
C GLY A 51 20.40 -43.59 -5.00
N ASN A 52 20.53 -44.06 -6.23
CA ASN A 52 19.42 -44.09 -7.19
C ASN A 52 18.64 -45.41 -7.08
N THR A 53 17.37 -45.32 -6.67
CA THR A 53 16.53 -46.46 -6.28
C THR A 53 15.96 -47.27 -7.45
N LYS A 54 15.86 -46.68 -8.65
CA LYS A 54 15.27 -47.28 -9.85
C LYS A 54 16.35 -47.46 -10.93
N GLN A 55 16.21 -48.50 -11.76
CA GLN A 55 17.12 -48.76 -12.88
C GLN A 55 16.35 -49.13 -14.16
N TYR A 56 16.86 -48.72 -15.32
CA TYR A 56 16.48 -49.28 -16.61
C TYR A 56 17.73 -49.65 -17.42
N ASN A 57 17.61 -50.65 -18.30
CA ASN A 57 18.72 -51.08 -19.13
C ASN A 57 18.84 -50.18 -20.37
N GLN A 58 19.81 -49.27 -20.40
CA GLN A 58 20.18 -48.55 -21.61
C GLN A 58 20.94 -49.51 -22.54
N SER A 59 20.25 -50.00 -23.58
CA SER A 59 20.85 -50.73 -24.69
C SER A 59 21.71 -49.81 -25.55
N ILE A 60 23.02 -50.05 -25.60
CA ILE A 60 23.94 -49.44 -26.56
C ILE A 60 24.19 -50.44 -27.69
N TYR A 61 23.78 -50.06 -28.89
CA TYR A 61 23.94 -50.82 -30.13
C TYR A 61 25.22 -50.38 -30.86
N ASP A 62 25.88 -51.32 -31.54
CA ASP A 62 26.86 -51.03 -32.59
C ASP A 62 26.17 -50.25 -33.72
N GLU A 63 26.53 -48.97 -33.92
CA GLU A 63 25.87 -48.09 -34.91
C GLU A 63 25.98 -48.63 -36.34
N THR A 64 27.11 -49.23 -36.68
CA THR A 64 27.35 -49.85 -38.00
C THR A 64 26.41 -51.03 -38.24
N LYS A 65 26.23 -51.90 -37.24
CA LYS A 65 25.30 -53.04 -37.32
C LYS A 65 23.84 -52.61 -37.22
N LEU A 66 23.51 -51.66 -36.35
CA LEU A 66 22.16 -51.10 -36.24
C LEU A 66 21.73 -50.44 -37.54
N LYS A 67 22.64 -49.72 -38.22
CA LYS A 67 22.38 -49.16 -39.55
C LYS A 67 22.19 -50.24 -40.59
N ALA A 68 23.07 -51.25 -40.65
CA ALA A 68 22.90 -52.38 -41.57
C ALA A 68 21.59 -53.18 -41.34
N ALA A 69 21.16 -53.31 -40.08
CA ALA A 69 19.87 -53.91 -39.73
C ALA A 69 18.68 -53.03 -40.18
N LYS A 70 18.72 -51.71 -39.92
CA LYS A 70 17.69 -50.77 -40.39
C LYS A 70 17.60 -50.71 -41.91
N ASP A 71 18.73 -50.64 -42.62
CA ASP A 71 18.79 -50.64 -44.09
C ASP A 71 18.20 -51.96 -44.65
N ALA A 72 18.43 -53.10 -43.98
CA ALA A 72 17.84 -54.39 -44.33
C ALA A 72 16.34 -54.49 -43.98
N GLU A 73 15.89 -53.96 -42.84
CA GLU A 73 14.46 -53.85 -42.50
C GLU A 73 13.72 -52.99 -43.54
N ILE A 74 14.29 -51.86 -43.98
CA ILE A 74 13.74 -51.01 -45.04
C ILE A 74 13.60 -51.80 -46.36
N VAL A 75 14.61 -52.59 -46.75
CA VAL A 75 14.54 -53.45 -47.95
C VAL A 75 13.49 -54.55 -47.80
N ALA A 76 13.35 -55.17 -46.62
CA ALA A 76 12.36 -56.22 -46.37
C ALA A 76 10.92 -55.67 -46.32
N CYS A 77 10.71 -54.49 -45.76
CA CYS A 77 9.42 -53.80 -45.77
C CYS A 77 9.03 -53.40 -47.22
N ASN A 78 9.97 -52.83 -47.99
CA ASN A 78 9.72 -52.39 -49.37
C ASN A 78 9.59 -53.54 -50.39
N ASN A 79 10.19 -54.71 -50.12
CA ASN A 79 10.08 -55.89 -50.98
C ASN A 79 10.11 -57.19 -50.13
N PRO A 80 8.95 -57.64 -49.61
CA PRO A 80 8.86 -58.73 -48.64
C PRO A 80 8.97 -60.13 -49.29
N THR A 81 10.17 -60.47 -49.77
CA THR A 81 10.53 -61.87 -50.09
C THR A 81 10.95 -62.61 -48.81
N GLU A 82 10.81 -63.93 -48.76
CA GLU A 82 11.27 -64.74 -47.62
C GLU A 82 12.78 -64.55 -47.37
N GLU A 83 13.57 -64.37 -48.42
CA GLU A 83 15.01 -64.13 -48.36
C GLU A 83 15.35 -62.75 -47.76
N ASN A 84 14.63 -61.70 -48.14
CA ASN A 84 14.81 -60.36 -47.55
C ASN A 84 14.38 -60.32 -46.08
N ILE A 85 13.25 -60.96 -45.74
CA ILE A 85 12.75 -61.06 -44.36
C ILE A 85 13.73 -61.87 -43.50
N ALA A 86 14.28 -62.98 -44.01
CA ALA A 86 15.31 -63.75 -43.32
C ALA A 86 16.64 -62.96 -43.18
N ALA A 87 17.03 -62.18 -44.19
CA ALA A 87 18.23 -61.34 -44.12
C ALA A 87 18.09 -60.21 -43.10
N ALA A 88 16.96 -59.50 -43.09
CA ALA A 88 16.65 -58.46 -42.10
C ALA A 88 16.58 -59.05 -40.70
N LYS A 89 15.87 -60.18 -40.51
CA LYS A 89 15.82 -60.87 -39.21
C LYS A 89 17.20 -61.31 -38.72
N ARG A 90 18.04 -61.89 -39.59
CA ARG A 90 19.41 -62.29 -39.22
C ARG A 90 20.28 -61.08 -38.84
N LEU A 91 20.21 -59.99 -39.58
CA LEU A 91 20.98 -58.76 -39.27
C LEU A 91 20.45 -58.08 -38.00
N LYS A 92 19.15 -58.17 -37.73
CA LYS A 92 18.54 -57.75 -36.47
C LYS A 92 19.05 -58.59 -35.30
N GLU A 93 18.97 -59.92 -35.39
CA GLU A 93 19.53 -60.86 -34.40
C GLU A 93 21.05 -60.63 -34.20
N GLU A 94 21.79 -60.29 -35.26
CA GLU A 94 23.20 -59.91 -35.13
C GLU A 94 23.39 -58.56 -34.41
N SER A 95 22.54 -57.55 -34.67
CA SER A 95 22.60 -56.27 -33.96
C SER A 95 22.20 -56.41 -32.49
N GLU A 96 21.17 -57.21 -32.19
CA GLU A 96 20.65 -57.47 -30.84
C GLU A 96 21.64 -58.30 -30.01
N SER A 97 22.31 -59.29 -30.62
CA SER A 97 23.36 -60.07 -29.95
C SER A 97 24.67 -59.31 -29.70
N ASN A 98 24.83 -58.11 -30.26
CA ASN A 98 25.96 -57.21 -30.00
C ASN A 98 25.56 -55.99 -29.13
N VAL A 99 24.36 -55.97 -28.54
CA VAL A 99 23.96 -54.92 -27.60
C VAL A 99 24.75 -55.05 -26.29
N SER A 100 25.36 -53.95 -25.87
CA SER A 100 25.81 -53.80 -24.47
C SER A 100 24.71 -53.11 -23.67
N THR A 101 24.14 -53.81 -22.68
CA THR A 101 23.15 -53.25 -21.76
C THR A 101 23.86 -52.64 -20.56
N ASN A 102 23.71 -51.33 -20.38
CA ASN A 102 24.21 -50.61 -19.21
C ASN A 102 23.01 -50.24 -18.32
N PRO A 103 22.97 -50.62 -17.03
CA PRO A 103 21.94 -50.11 -16.14
C PRO A 103 22.15 -48.59 -15.95
N PHE A 104 21.15 -47.81 -16.33
CA PHE A 104 21.03 -46.40 -16.00
C PHE A 104 20.18 -46.30 -14.74
N PHE A 105 20.73 -45.69 -13.69
CA PHE A 105 20.08 -45.54 -12.40
C PHE A 105 19.51 -44.12 -12.25
N PHE A 106 18.30 -44.03 -11.70
CA PHE A 106 17.58 -42.79 -11.42
C PHE A 106 16.76 -42.94 -10.13
N ASN A 107 16.26 -41.85 -9.56
CA ASN A 107 15.40 -41.91 -8.37
C ASN A 107 13.92 -41.94 -8.79
N ASP A 108 13.48 -40.99 -9.60
CA ASP A 108 12.13 -41.01 -10.18
C ASP A 108 12.05 -40.38 -11.58
N ALA A 109 10.94 -40.65 -12.28
CA ALA A 109 10.63 -40.08 -13.59
C ALA A 109 9.28 -39.37 -13.53
N ARG A 110 9.28 -38.06 -13.29
CA ARG A 110 8.06 -37.26 -13.12
C ARG A 110 7.55 -36.79 -14.50
N PRO A 111 6.26 -37.01 -14.86
CA PRO A 111 5.72 -36.49 -16.12
C PRO A 111 5.60 -34.96 -16.04
N VAL A 112 6.31 -34.25 -16.93
CA VAL A 112 6.30 -32.77 -17.01
C VAL A 112 5.34 -32.24 -18.07
N HIS A 113 5.00 -33.06 -19.07
CA HIS A 113 4.09 -32.68 -20.15
C HIS A 113 3.33 -33.90 -20.64
N VAL A 114 1.99 -33.81 -20.70
CA VAL A 114 1.10 -34.93 -21.05
C VAL A 114 0.15 -34.48 -22.16
N VAL A 115 0.17 -35.20 -23.28
CA VAL A 115 -0.66 -34.94 -24.45
C VAL A 115 -1.46 -36.20 -24.77
N GLY A 116 -2.78 -36.12 -24.67
CA GLY A 116 -3.71 -37.21 -24.96
C GLY A 116 -3.77 -38.34 -23.91
N ASN A 117 -4.87 -39.10 -23.96
CA ASN A 117 -5.12 -40.30 -23.16
C ASN A 117 -5.96 -41.33 -23.95
N SER A 118 -6.35 -42.43 -23.30
CA SER A 118 -7.10 -43.52 -23.94
C SER A 118 -8.47 -43.10 -24.51
N SER A 119 -9.13 -42.11 -23.90
CA SER A 119 -10.43 -41.57 -24.30
C SER A 119 -10.32 -40.39 -25.26
N TYR A 120 -9.34 -39.51 -25.03
CA TYR A 120 -9.03 -38.34 -25.86
C TYR A 120 -7.61 -38.50 -26.44
N PRO A 121 -7.45 -39.24 -27.55
CA PRO A 121 -6.14 -39.54 -28.12
C PRO A 121 -5.38 -38.28 -28.56
N ALA A 122 -4.05 -38.31 -28.45
CA ALA A 122 -3.16 -37.26 -28.95
C ALA A 122 -3.29 -37.03 -30.46
N TRP A 123 -3.68 -38.06 -31.22
CA TRP A 123 -4.03 -37.99 -32.63
C TRP A 123 -4.98 -39.14 -33.02
N LEU A 124 -5.97 -38.89 -33.88
CA LEU A 124 -6.98 -39.85 -34.31
C LEU A 124 -7.17 -39.81 -35.83
N SER A 125 -7.17 -40.98 -36.50
CA SER A 125 -7.28 -41.06 -37.96
C SER A 125 -8.61 -40.58 -38.56
N THR A 126 -9.59 -40.26 -37.72
CA THR A 126 -10.91 -39.72 -38.11
C THR A 126 -11.17 -38.29 -37.61
N ASP A 127 -10.23 -37.72 -36.84
CA ASP A 127 -10.32 -36.34 -36.31
C ASP A 127 -8.92 -35.73 -36.35
N LEU A 128 -8.66 -35.00 -37.44
CA LEU A 128 -7.38 -34.34 -37.70
C LEU A 128 -7.39 -32.88 -37.22
N ASP A 129 -8.57 -32.26 -37.12
CA ASP A 129 -8.73 -30.85 -36.78
C ASP A 129 -8.50 -30.60 -35.27
N ASN A 130 -8.78 -31.60 -34.42
CA ASN A 130 -8.53 -31.55 -32.98
C ASN A 130 -7.24 -32.29 -32.55
N ALA A 131 -6.36 -32.66 -33.49
CA ALA A 131 -5.17 -33.44 -33.18
C ALA A 131 -4.01 -32.58 -32.64
N PHE A 132 -3.31 -33.09 -31.62
CA PHE A 132 -2.15 -32.41 -31.00
C PHE A 132 -0.81 -32.72 -31.69
N LEU A 133 -0.79 -33.75 -32.56
CA LEU A 133 0.38 -34.19 -33.32
C LEU A 133 0.14 -33.96 -34.82
N GLU A 134 1.13 -33.46 -35.54
CA GLU A 134 1.03 -33.29 -37.00
C GLU A 134 1.54 -34.55 -37.71
N LEU A 135 0.80 -35.03 -38.73
CA LEU A 135 1.21 -36.18 -39.55
C LEU A 135 2.06 -35.69 -40.73
N VAL A 136 3.35 -36.05 -40.73
CA VAL A 136 4.32 -35.57 -41.74
C VAL A 136 4.46 -36.56 -42.91
N ASP A 137 4.48 -37.86 -42.60
CA ASP A 137 4.49 -38.96 -43.57
C ASP A 137 3.84 -40.20 -42.94
N THR A 138 3.68 -41.27 -43.72
CA THR A 138 3.10 -42.55 -43.32
C THR A 138 3.73 -43.06 -42.02
N GLY A 139 2.94 -43.11 -40.94
CA GLY A 139 3.40 -43.54 -39.62
C GLY A 139 4.45 -42.64 -38.94
N SER A 140 4.67 -41.40 -39.42
CA SER A 140 5.68 -40.46 -38.93
C SER A 140 5.05 -39.10 -38.58
N PHE A 141 5.27 -38.63 -37.35
CA PHE A 141 4.57 -37.47 -36.79
C PHE A 141 5.55 -36.47 -36.14
N THR A 142 5.15 -35.21 -36.09
CA THR A 142 5.86 -34.15 -35.35
C THR A 142 5.07 -33.62 -34.17
N TYR A 143 5.79 -33.29 -33.09
CA TYR A 143 5.30 -32.50 -31.97
C TYR A 143 6.21 -31.31 -31.72
N THR A 144 5.63 -30.17 -31.34
CA THR A 144 6.37 -28.95 -31.02
C THR A 144 6.10 -28.58 -29.55
N TRP A 145 7.17 -28.41 -28.78
CA TRP A 145 7.11 -28.11 -27.35
C TRP A 145 7.99 -26.92 -27.01
N THR A 146 7.52 -26.02 -26.14
CA THR A 146 8.33 -24.93 -25.59
C THR A 146 8.46 -25.17 -24.08
N PRO A 147 9.65 -25.49 -23.55
CA PRO A 147 9.86 -25.96 -22.18
C PRO A 147 9.87 -24.81 -21.14
N HIS A 148 8.86 -23.95 -21.18
CA HIS A 148 8.76 -22.79 -20.29
C HIS A 148 8.63 -23.22 -18.83
N GLY A 149 9.46 -22.67 -17.95
CA GLY A 149 9.53 -23.04 -16.52
C GLY A 149 10.15 -24.42 -16.22
N MET A 150 10.70 -25.12 -17.22
CA MET A 150 11.27 -26.46 -17.04
C MET A 150 12.69 -26.43 -16.48
N ARG A 151 13.08 -27.49 -15.74
CA ARG A 151 14.40 -27.63 -15.11
C ARG A 151 15.48 -28.03 -16.12
N GLU A 152 16.73 -27.64 -15.88
CA GLU A 152 17.89 -28.29 -16.52
C GLU A 152 18.01 -29.75 -16.07
N GLY A 153 18.42 -30.64 -16.99
CA GLY A 153 18.64 -32.06 -16.70
C GLY A 153 18.30 -33.00 -17.85
N ASP A 154 18.22 -34.28 -17.52
CA ASP A 154 17.87 -35.36 -18.47
C ASP A 154 16.35 -35.57 -18.52
N TYR A 155 15.86 -35.87 -19.71
CA TYR A 155 14.45 -36.10 -20.02
C TYR A 155 14.27 -37.34 -20.91
N PHE A 156 13.07 -37.91 -20.92
CA PHE A 156 12.66 -38.81 -21.99
C PHE A 156 11.20 -38.60 -22.38
N VAL A 157 10.89 -38.85 -23.65
CA VAL A 157 9.54 -38.87 -24.19
C VAL A 157 9.12 -40.31 -24.44
N CYS A 158 7.87 -40.64 -24.11
CA CYS A 158 7.21 -41.90 -24.44
C CYS A 158 5.93 -41.61 -25.23
N TRP A 159 5.64 -42.40 -26.26
CA TRP A 159 4.37 -42.33 -26.98
C TRP A 159 3.75 -43.72 -27.14
N THR A 160 2.43 -43.78 -27.15
CA THR A 160 1.66 -45.03 -27.27
C THR A 160 0.65 -44.95 -28.41
N TRP A 161 0.59 -45.97 -29.27
CA TRP A 161 -0.29 -45.98 -30.44
C TRP A 161 -1.03 -47.30 -30.60
N THR A 162 -2.19 -47.23 -31.24
CA THR A 162 -3.05 -48.37 -31.57
C THR A 162 -3.21 -48.41 -33.08
N PRO A 163 -2.62 -49.39 -33.80
CA PRO A 163 -2.64 -49.41 -35.26
C PRO A 163 -4.02 -49.74 -35.83
N LEU A 164 -4.83 -50.57 -35.19
CA LEU A 164 -6.16 -50.94 -35.66
C LEU A 164 -7.21 -50.69 -34.57
N ALA A 165 -8.42 -50.27 -34.95
CA ALA A 165 -9.50 -49.90 -34.01
C ALA A 165 -9.94 -51.00 -33.02
N ALA A 166 -9.52 -52.25 -33.23
CA ALA A 166 -9.72 -53.39 -32.34
C ALA A 166 -8.43 -54.20 -32.10
N GLY A 167 -7.26 -53.53 -32.15
CA GLY A 167 -5.94 -54.14 -31.91
C GLY A 167 -5.25 -53.58 -30.67
N ASP A 168 -4.17 -54.24 -30.26
CA ASP A 168 -3.38 -53.88 -29.07
C ASP A 168 -2.68 -52.51 -29.19
N SER A 169 -2.36 -51.92 -28.04
CA SER A 169 -1.56 -50.70 -27.95
C SER A 169 -0.06 -51.00 -27.86
N PHE A 170 0.73 -50.35 -28.71
CA PHE A 170 2.19 -50.38 -28.73
C PHE A 170 2.76 -49.11 -28.08
N SER A 171 4.03 -49.15 -27.69
CA SER A 171 4.73 -48.04 -27.06
C SER A 171 6.19 -47.96 -27.51
N ASP A 172 6.73 -46.75 -27.63
CA ASP A 172 8.17 -46.51 -27.87
C ASP A 172 8.61 -45.23 -27.14
N HIS A 173 9.93 -45.00 -27.05
CA HIS A 173 10.51 -43.94 -26.24
C HIS A 173 11.83 -43.39 -26.81
N LEU A 174 12.17 -42.16 -26.42
CA LEU A 174 13.38 -41.45 -26.85
C LEU A 174 13.89 -40.52 -25.74
N LYS A 175 15.20 -40.48 -25.50
CA LYS A 175 15.83 -39.67 -24.44
C LYS A 175 16.51 -38.40 -24.95
N PHE A 176 16.57 -37.37 -24.13
CA PHE A 176 17.23 -36.09 -24.42
C PHE A 176 17.64 -35.35 -23.13
N SER A 177 18.21 -34.16 -23.27
CA SER A 177 18.63 -33.32 -22.13
C SER A 177 18.40 -31.84 -22.46
N LEU A 178 18.02 -31.03 -21.47
CA LEU A 178 17.93 -29.58 -21.58
C LEU A 178 19.00 -28.92 -20.72
N THR A 179 19.71 -27.93 -21.28
CA THR A 179 20.64 -27.07 -20.53
C THR A 179 19.99 -25.73 -20.18
N GLY A 180 20.41 -25.12 -19.08
CA GLY A 180 19.98 -23.77 -18.70
C GLY A 180 20.40 -22.70 -19.71
N ASP A 181 19.58 -21.66 -19.87
CA ASP A 181 19.88 -20.49 -20.68
C ASP A 181 19.89 -19.23 -19.79
N THR A 182 21.03 -18.58 -19.69
CA THR A 182 21.22 -17.35 -18.89
C THR A 182 20.88 -16.07 -19.67
N GLN A 183 20.64 -16.16 -20.98
CA GLN A 183 20.33 -14.99 -21.82
C GLN A 183 18.88 -14.49 -21.61
N VAL A 184 17.95 -15.38 -21.27
CA VAL A 184 16.54 -15.02 -21.02
C VAL A 184 16.39 -14.16 -19.75
N THR A 185 17.21 -14.42 -18.73
CA THR A 185 17.20 -13.69 -17.45
C THR A 185 17.88 -12.33 -17.49
N THR A 186 18.56 -11.99 -18.60
CA THR A 186 19.27 -10.70 -18.75
C THR A 186 18.92 -10.05 -20.08
N SER A 187 17.98 -9.09 -20.05
CA SER A 187 17.71 -8.12 -21.13
C SER A 187 18.88 -7.15 -21.40
N ILE A 188 20.03 -7.39 -20.78
CA ILE A 188 21.16 -6.48 -20.59
C ILE A 188 22.36 -6.99 -21.41
N PRO A 189 23.00 -6.15 -22.23
CA PRO A 189 24.22 -6.53 -22.95
C PRO A 189 25.36 -6.79 -21.95
N THR A 190 25.77 -8.06 -21.85
CA THR A 190 26.75 -8.57 -20.89
C THR A 190 27.81 -9.41 -21.62
N HIS A 191 29.01 -9.51 -21.05
CA HIS A 191 30.17 -10.10 -21.74
C HIS A 191 30.26 -11.62 -21.57
N PHE A 192 29.38 -12.37 -22.25
CA PHE A 192 29.43 -13.83 -22.27
C PHE A 192 30.46 -14.42 -23.24
N THR A 193 31.08 -15.53 -22.86
CA THR A 193 31.94 -16.37 -23.69
C THR A 193 31.11 -17.24 -24.65
N ASP A 194 31.59 -17.43 -25.89
CA ASP A 194 31.02 -18.39 -26.85
C ASP A 194 31.00 -19.81 -26.23
N PRO A 195 29.83 -20.44 -26.01
CA PRO A 195 29.74 -21.72 -25.34
C PRO A 195 30.51 -22.84 -26.04
N LYS A 196 30.78 -22.71 -27.36
CA LYS A 196 31.55 -23.68 -28.15
C LYS A 196 33.06 -23.53 -28.00
N LYS A 197 33.57 -22.47 -27.38
CA LYS A 197 35.00 -22.18 -27.19
C LYS A 197 35.74 -23.32 -26.50
N TYR A 198 35.47 -23.57 -25.22
CA TYR A 198 36.20 -24.60 -24.45
C TYR A 198 35.92 -26.04 -24.91
N PRO A 199 34.70 -26.43 -25.33
CA PRO A 199 34.48 -27.76 -25.92
C PRO A 199 35.35 -28.00 -27.16
N THR A 200 35.38 -27.04 -28.10
CA THR A 200 36.20 -27.14 -29.33
C THR A 200 37.70 -27.17 -29.02
N LEU A 201 38.15 -26.45 -27.99
CA LEU A 201 39.54 -26.47 -27.55
C LEU A 201 39.92 -27.83 -26.94
N LEU A 202 39.14 -28.36 -26.00
CA LEU A 202 39.45 -29.65 -25.36
C LEU A 202 39.31 -30.83 -26.33
N GLU A 203 38.38 -30.78 -27.29
CA GLU A 203 38.32 -31.74 -28.39
C GLU A 203 39.61 -31.74 -29.22
N ARG A 204 40.15 -30.56 -29.55
CA ARG A 204 41.39 -30.40 -30.34
C ARG A 204 42.66 -30.73 -29.56
N TYR A 205 42.68 -30.50 -28.25
CA TYR A 205 43.82 -30.85 -27.38
C TYR A 205 43.82 -32.32 -26.94
N THR A 206 42.68 -33.01 -27.02
CA THR A 206 42.60 -34.46 -26.79
C THR A 206 43.26 -35.22 -27.93
N PRO A 207 44.33 -36.01 -27.68
CA PRO A 207 44.97 -36.80 -28.73
C PRO A 207 44.02 -37.87 -29.31
N GLU A 208 44.01 -38.03 -30.63
CA GLU A 208 43.11 -38.96 -31.36
C GLU A 208 43.11 -40.40 -30.81
N MET A 209 44.24 -40.87 -30.26
CA MET A 209 44.35 -42.20 -29.63
C MET A 209 43.44 -42.41 -28.40
N PHE A 210 42.91 -41.34 -27.79
CA PHE A 210 41.93 -41.41 -26.70
C PHE A 210 40.48 -41.19 -27.18
N LYS A 211 40.28 -40.86 -28.47
CA LYS A 211 38.95 -40.73 -29.09
C LYS A 211 38.47 -42.04 -29.74
N MET A 212 39.40 -42.94 -30.08
CA MET A 212 39.08 -44.25 -30.65
C MET A 212 38.82 -45.28 -29.55
N MET A 213 37.76 -46.09 -29.69
CA MET A 213 37.53 -47.26 -28.83
C MET A 213 38.51 -48.38 -29.20
N ILE A 214 39.23 -48.92 -28.20
CA ILE A 214 40.21 -50.00 -28.42
C ILE A 214 39.52 -51.38 -28.48
N CYS A 215 38.37 -51.54 -27.81
CA CYS A 215 37.50 -52.72 -27.90
C CYS A 215 36.04 -52.36 -27.58
N SER A 216 35.10 -53.28 -27.80
CA SER A 216 33.66 -53.04 -27.58
C SER A 216 33.24 -52.82 -26.12
N SER A 217 34.12 -53.10 -25.15
CA SER A 217 33.93 -52.77 -23.72
C SER A 217 34.69 -51.51 -23.29
N ASP A 218 35.40 -50.84 -24.19
CA ASP A 218 36.20 -49.66 -23.90
C ASP A 218 35.34 -48.39 -23.83
N ARG A 219 35.00 -47.98 -22.60
CA ARG A 219 34.27 -46.73 -22.34
C ARG A 219 35.19 -45.50 -22.26
N THR A 220 36.50 -45.64 -22.42
CA THR A 220 37.46 -44.55 -22.19
C THR A 220 37.16 -43.30 -23.05
N PRO A 221 36.83 -43.41 -24.35
CA PRO A 221 36.51 -42.22 -25.16
C PRO A 221 35.24 -41.49 -24.72
N ASP A 222 34.17 -42.22 -24.39
CA ASP A 222 32.89 -41.67 -23.93
C ASP A 222 33.01 -40.98 -22.56
N VAL A 223 33.75 -41.60 -21.63
CA VAL A 223 34.03 -41.02 -20.31
C VAL A 223 34.92 -39.79 -20.43
N LEU A 224 35.92 -39.81 -21.31
CA LEU A 224 36.86 -38.70 -21.48
C LEU A 224 36.26 -37.51 -22.25
N ASP A 225 35.40 -37.76 -23.25
CA ASP A 225 34.59 -36.72 -23.90
C ASP A 225 33.62 -36.04 -22.92
N LYS A 226 32.90 -36.83 -22.10
CA LYS A 226 32.02 -36.29 -21.05
C LYS A 226 32.79 -35.48 -20.02
N LEU A 227 33.93 -35.99 -19.54
CA LEU A 227 34.81 -35.27 -18.63
C LEU A 227 35.30 -33.95 -19.23
N ASN A 228 35.74 -33.96 -20.50
CA ASN A 228 36.12 -32.75 -21.23
C ASN A 228 34.97 -31.75 -21.34
N LYS A 229 33.75 -32.20 -21.63
CA LYS A 229 32.55 -31.34 -21.71
C LYS A 229 32.18 -30.73 -20.36
N SER A 230 32.28 -31.48 -19.26
CA SER A 230 32.10 -30.96 -17.91
C SER A 230 33.18 -29.93 -17.54
N ILE A 231 34.45 -30.20 -17.86
CA ILE A 231 35.56 -29.27 -17.65
C ILE A 231 35.39 -28.00 -18.50
N ALA A 232 34.93 -28.13 -19.75
CA ALA A 232 34.62 -27.00 -20.63
C ALA A 232 33.50 -26.12 -20.08
N SER A 233 32.45 -26.72 -19.50
CA SER A 233 31.38 -25.98 -18.83
C SER A 233 31.93 -25.20 -17.62
N GLY A 234 32.78 -25.82 -16.79
CA GLY A 234 33.46 -25.15 -15.68
C GLY A 234 34.33 -23.96 -16.12
N PHE A 235 35.05 -24.07 -17.25
CA PHE A 235 35.82 -22.95 -17.80
C PHE A 235 34.94 -21.86 -18.43
N ASN A 236 33.86 -22.20 -19.14
CA ASN A 236 32.86 -21.23 -19.61
C ASN A 236 32.29 -20.44 -18.43
N LEU A 237 31.90 -21.12 -17.34
CA LEU A 237 31.35 -20.48 -16.13
C LEU A 237 32.37 -19.55 -15.46
N LEU A 238 33.62 -20.00 -15.30
CA LEU A 238 34.67 -19.18 -14.68
C LEU A 238 35.01 -17.93 -15.50
N GLU A 239 35.07 -18.05 -16.82
CA GLU A 239 35.33 -16.90 -17.70
C GLU A 239 34.13 -15.95 -17.74
N ASN A 240 32.89 -16.45 -17.79
CA ASN A 240 31.68 -15.64 -17.68
C ASN A 240 31.65 -14.84 -16.37
N LEU A 241 31.93 -15.48 -15.23
CA LEU A 241 32.04 -14.80 -13.93
C LEU A 241 33.16 -13.75 -13.91
N THR A 242 34.28 -14.01 -14.60
CA THR A 242 35.40 -13.06 -14.70
C THR A 242 35.03 -11.84 -15.55
N ASN A 243 34.37 -12.06 -16.69
CA ASN A 243 33.91 -10.97 -17.56
C ASN A 243 32.85 -10.10 -16.86
N GLN A 244 31.94 -10.71 -16.10
CA GLN A 244 30.92 -10.01 -15.32
C GLN A 244 31.50 -9.06 -14.26
N LEU A 245 32.77 -9.21 -13.83
CA LEU A 245 33.41 -8.23 -12.95
C LEU A 245 33.63 -6.86 -13.62
N VAL A 246 33.74 -6.82 -14.96
CA VAL A 246 33.79 -5.58 -15.74
C VAL A 246 32.39 -5.00 -15.89
N ASP A 247 31.38 -5.85 -16.10
CA ASP A 247 29.97 -5.45 -16.21
C ASP A 247 29.44 -4.77 -14.92
N LEU A 248 30.05 -5.03 -13.75
CA LEU A 248 29.78 -4.31 -12.50
C LEU A 248 30.23 -2.83 -12.50
N GLN A 249 31.01 -2.38 -13.48
CA GLN A 249 31.51 -1.00 -13.57
C GLN A 249 30.76 -0.14 -14.60
N ASP A 250 30.08 -0.76 -15.58
CA ASP A 250 29.23 -0.05 -16.54
C ASP A 250 27.78 0.03 -16.04
N ALA A 251 27.26 1.26 -15.93
CA ALA A 251 25.85 1.52 -15.65
C ALA A 251 24.87 0.90 -16.67
N ASN A 252 25.32 0.47 -17.86
CA ASN A 252 24.52 -0.38 -18.75
C ASN A 252 24.38 -1.81 -18.24
N SER A 253 25.50 -2.44 -17.91
CA SER A 253 25.62 -3.91 -17.79
C SER A 253 25.42 -4.43 -16.38
N ILE A 254 25.50 -3.54 -15.39
CA ILE A 254 25.23 -3.84 -13.98
C ILE A 254 23.76 -4.23 -13.73
N HIS A 255 23.53 -5.15 -12.80
CA HIS A 255 22.19 -5.52 -12.32
C HIS A 255 21.55 -4.40 -11.50
N GLU A 256 20.23 -4.26 -11.54
CA GLU A 256 19.51 -3.07 -11.05
C GLU A 256 19.66 -2.86 -9.54
N ALA A 257 19.55 -3.93 -8.75
CA ALA A 257 19.81 -3.93 -7.32
C ALA A 257 21.25 -3.50 -6.91
N LEU A 258 22.19 -3.38 -7.85
CA LEU A 258 23.57 -2.92 -7.61
C LEU A 258 23.83 -1.49 -8.14
N ILE A 259 22.88 -0.88 -8.86
CA ILE A 259 22.97 0.51 -9.33
C ILE A 259 23.17 1.51 -8.17
N PRO A 260 22.52 1.39 -6.99
CA PRO A 260 22.79 2.26 -5.85
C PRO A 260 24.24 2.17 -5.33
N ASN A 261 24.83 0.98 -5.36
CA ASN A 261 26.24 0.80 -4.98
C ASN A 261 27.20 1.47 -5.98
N LEU A 262 26.83 1.51 -7.27
CA LEU A 262 27.55 2.25 -8.30
C LEU A 262 27.34 3.77 -8.18
N SER A 263 26.16 4.26 -7.75
CA SER A 263 25.92 5.69 -7.58
C SER A 263 26.68 6.29 -6.39
N ASN A 264 26.88 5.51 -5.33
CA ASN A 264 27.71 5.85 -4.18
C ASN A 264 29.16 6.21 -4.57
N LEU A 265 29.73 5.57 -5.61
CA LEU A 265 31.06 5.91 -6.14
C LEU A 265 31.18 7.36 -6.64
N PHE A 266 30.06 7.96 -7.04
CA PHE A 266 29.97 9.35 -7.51
C PHE A 266 29.44 10.32 -6.44
N GLY A 267 29.15 9.83 -5.23
CA GLY A 267 28.43 10.59 -4.20
C GLY A 267 27.02 10.99 -4.64
N LEU A 268 26.39 10.24 -5.56
CA LEU A 268 25.12 10.60 -6.17
C LEU A 268 23.96 9.81 -5.52
N LYS A 269 23.07 10.53 -4.82
CA LYS A 269 21.76 10.01 -4.43
C LYS A 269 20.90 9.88 -5.69
N LEU A 270 20.45 8.66 -5.98
CA LEU A 270 19.54 8.37 -7.08
C LEU A 270 18.16 9.01 -6.86
N LYS A 271 17.50 9.31 -7.97
CA LYS A 271 16.25 10.09 -8.05
C LYS A 271 15.25 9.36 -8.94
N THR A 272 13.95 9.50 -8.71
CA THR A 272 12.88 8.63 -9.24
C THR A 272 12.99 7.17 -8.78
N GLU A 273 11.94 6.37 -9.02
CA GLU A 273 11.89 4.92 -8.76
C GLU A 273 12.36 4.07 -9.96
N ASP A 274 12.54 4.67 -11.14
CA ASP A 274 12.82 3.98 -12.41
C ASP A 274 14.32 3.65 -12.56
N PRO A 275 14.72 2.36 -12.55
CA PRO A 275 16.12 1.97 -12.71
C PRO A 275 16.73 2.44 -14.04
N THR A 276 15.92 2.62 -15.08
CA THR A 276 16.35 3.14 -16.39
C THR A 276 16.86 4.57 -16.27
N LYS A 277 16.16 5.42 -15.51
CA LYS A 277 16.57 6.81 -15.22
C LYS A 277 17.82 6.84 -14.35
N TRP A 278 17.98 5.92 -13.40
CA TRP A 278 19.20 5.79 -12.59
C TRP A 278 20.47 5.52 -13.44
N ARG A 279 20.38 4.63 -14.43
CA ARG A 279 21.48 4.37 -15.39
C ARG A 279 21.87 5.65 -16.15
N GLY A 280 20.88 6.47 -16.52
CA GLY A 280 21.06 7.80 -17.09
C GLY A 280 21.77 8.76 -16.14
N GLN A 281 21.30 8.87 -14.89
CA GLN A 281 21.89 9.74 -13.85
C GLN A 281 23.37 9.43 -13.61
N ILE A 282 23.74 8.15 -13.45
CA ILE A 282 25.14 7.76 -13.23
C ILE A 282 26.02 8.15 -14.42
N LYS A 283 25.60 7.85 -15.66
CA LYS A 283 26.35 8.22 -16.87
C LYS A 283 26.53 9.73 -17.05
N ARG A 284 25.53 10.52 -16.62
CA ARG A 284 25.57 11.98 -16.72
C ARG A 284 26.19 12.66 -15.50
N ALA A 285 26.41 11.94 -14.39
CA ALA A 285 26.88 12.48 -13.11
C ALA A 285 28.11 13.40 -13.25
N VAL A 286 29.17 12.95 -13.92
CA VAL A 286 30.41 13.73 -14.09
C VAL A 286 30.19 14.96 -15.01
N PRO A 287 29.63 14.85 -16.23
CA PRO A 287 29.25 16.01 -17.03
C PRO A 287 28.32 17.01 -16.32
N LEU A 288 27.31 16.51 -15.60
CA LEU A 288 26.28 17.32 -14.94
C LEU A 288 26.85 18.07 -13.73
N ASN A 289 27.68 17.40 -12.92
CA ASN A 289 28.46 18.05 -11.86
C ASN A 289 29.37 19.16 -12.41
N LYS A 290 30.08 18.92 -13.53
CA LYS A 290 30.93 19.93 -14.21
C LYS A 290 30.15 21.12 -14.77
N MET A 291 28.83 21.02 -14.94
CA MET A 291 27.96 22.09 -15.44
C MET A 291 27.11 22.78 -14.34
N LYS A 292 27.28 22.43 -13.06
CA LYS A 292 26.53 23.02 -11.92
C LYS A 292 26.55 24.56 -11.91
N GLY A 293 25.44 25.17 -11.51
CA GLY A 293 25.25 26.62 -11.57
C GLY A 293 24.96 27.16 -12.97
N THR A 294 24.52 26.33 -13.91
CA THR A 294 24.06 26.78 -15.25
C THR A 294 22.61 26.36 -15.50
N LYS A 295 21.85 27.20 -16.23
CA LYS A 295 20.47 26.88 -16.65
C LYS A 295 20.40 25.53 -17.38
N LYS A 296 21.41 25.18 -18.19
CA LYS A 296 21.47 23.87 -18.86
C LYS A 296 21.54 22.71 -17.86
N ALA A 297 22.43 22.78 -16.87
CA ALA A 297 22.53 21.70 -15.87
C ALA A 297 21.28 21.59 -15.01
N LEU A 298 20.65 22.72 -14.64
CA LEU A 298 19.39 22.69 -13.89
C LEU A 298 18.28 22.00 -14.68
N LEU A 299 18.11 22.32 -15.97
CA LEU A 299 17.14 21.66 -16.85
C LEU A 299 17.44 20.16 -17.00
N GLU A 300 18.70 19.81 -17.28
CA GLU A 300 19.12 18.41 -17.49
C GLU A 300 19.05 17.56 -16.19
N ALA A 301 19.24 18.19 -15.03
CA ALA A 301 19.11 17.54 -13.72
C ALA A 301 17.64 17.33 -13.31
N MET A 302 16.75 18.26 -13.67
CA MET A 302 15.30 18.09 -13.48
C MET A 302 14.75 16.98 -14.38
N GLU A 303 15.13 16.98 -15.66
CA GLU A 303 14.74 15.94 -16.62
C GLU A 303 15.17 14.54 -16.13
N GLN A 304 16.40 14.40 -15.63
CA GLN A 304 16.90 13.15 -15.02
C GLN A 304 16.19 12.77 -13.72
N ALA A 305 15.63 13.73 -12.97
CA ALA A 305 14.80 13.49 -11.80
C ALA A 305 13.30 13.31 -12.14
N GLY A 306 12.94 13.21 -13.43
CA GLY A 306 11.57 13.01 -13.87
C GLY A 306 10.66 14.23 -13.66
N ALA A 307 11.21 15.44 -13.77
CA ALA A 307 10.48 16.70 -13.67
C ALA A 307 10.80 17.62 -14.87
N ARG A 308 9.78 18.27 -15.45
CA ARG A 308 9.94 19.16 -16.61
C ARG A 308 9.74 20.62 -16.20
N VAL A 309 10.79 21.42 -16.30
CA VAL A 309 10.69 22.88 -16.06
C VAL A 309 9.91 23.52 -17.20
N LEU A 310 8.75 24.11 -16.88
CA LEU A 310 7.87 24.82 -17.81
C LEU A 310 8.33 26.27 -18.00
N LYS A 311 8.50 27.00 -16.88
CA LYS A 311 8.96 28.40 -16.83
C LYS A 311 10.18 28.48 -15.91
N LEU A 312 11.15 29.30 -16.27
CA LEU A 312 12.23 29.73 -15.38
C LEU A 312 12.52 31.19 -15.71
N GLU A 313 12.02 32.07 -14.86
CA GLU A 313 12.01 33.51 -15.04
C GLU A 313 12.79 34.20 -13.92
N GLN A 314 13.64 35.15 -14.31
CA GLN A 314 14.40 35.98 -13.38
C GLN A 314 13.65 37.29 -13.15
N LEU A 315 13.46 37.64 -11.88
CA LEU A 315 12.67 38.79 -11.48
C LEU A 315 13.52 40.07 -11.52
N TRP A 316 12.85 41.22 -11.55
CA TRP A 316 13.50 42.54 -11.46
C TRP A 316 13.18 43.17 -10.11
N GLN A 317 14.15 43.88 -9.55
CA GLN A 317 13.97 44.66 -8.34
C GLN A 317 13.29 45.99 -8.68
N VAL A 318 12.31 46.36 -7.87
CA VAL A 318 11.63 47.65 -7.88
C VAL A 318 11.71 48.22 -6.46
N ILE A 319 12.05 49.50 -6.35
CA ILE A 319 11.97 50.26 -5.10
C ILE A 319 11.12 51.49 -5.40
N SER A 320 10.19 51.83 -4.50
CA SER A 320 9.39 53.05 -4.66
C SER A 320 10.27 54.29 -4.77
N SER A 321 9.82 55.25 -5.58
CA SER A 321 10.40 56.59 -5.66
C SER A 321 9.69 57.62 -4.77
N TYR A 322 8.57 57.23 -4.15
CA TYR A 322 7.67 58.13 -3.41
C TYR A 322 7.52 57.74 -1.95
N THR A 323 7.27 56.46 -1.64
CA THR A 323 7.06 55.93 -0.29
C THR A 323 8.26 55.13 0.21
N TRP A 324 8.35 54.93 1.52
CA TRP A 324 9.38 54.10 2.16
C TRP A 324 8.88 53.51 3.47
N GLN A 325 9.25 52.24 3.72
CA GLN A 325 8.80 51.43 4.84
C GLN A 325 9.98 51.10 5.76
N GLN A 326 9.83 51.34 7.06
CA GLN A 326 10.85 51.04 8.09
C GLN A 326 10.23 50.25 9.25
N GLU A 327 11.08 49.48 9.94
CA GLU A 327 10.74 48.68 11.12
C GLU A 327 11.65 49.08 12.27
N PHE A 328 11.06 49.32 13.44
CA PHE A 328 11.73 49.69 14.68
C PHE A 328 11.35 48.71 15.78
N LYS A 329 12.32 48.31 16.60
CA LYS A 329 12.13 47.47 17.80
C LYS A 329 12.19 48.36 19.02
N TYR A 330 11.13 48.37 19.83
CA TYR A 330 11.06 49.19 21.04
C TYR A 330 12.06 48.70 22.10
N ASN A 331 12.72 49.67 22.74
CA ASN A 331 13.84 49.48 23.67
C ASN A 331 13.86 50.54 24.80
N GLY A 332 12.69 51.07 25.14
CA GLY A 332 12.52 52.17 26.10
C GLY A 332 12.59 53.60 25.51
N SER A 333 12.73 53.75 24.18
CA SER A 333 12.58 55.04 23.48
C SER A 333 11.25 55.15 22.76
N LEU A 334 10.50 56.23 22.99
CA LEU A 334 9.31 56.59 22.20
C LEU A 334 9.63 57.41 20.94
N GLU A 335 10.88 57.86 20.79
CA GLU A 335 11.38 58.59 19.62
C GLU A 335 12.22 57.65 18.73
N PHE A 336 11.91 57.64 17.43
CA PHE A 336 12.55 56.83 16.41
C PHE A 336 13.03 57.70 15.24
N THR A 337 14.35 57.73 14.99
CA THR A 337 14.92 58.50 13.87
C THR A 337 14.76 57.74 12.55
N LEU A 338 14.20 58.40 11.53
CA LEU A 338 13.93 57.81 10.22
C LEU A 338 15.15 57.87 9.30
N GLU A 339 15.38 56.84 8.48
CA GLU A 339 16.51 56.75 7.53
C GLU A 339 16.39 57.74 6.33
N LYS A 340 15.20 58.27 6.11
CA LYS A 340 14.85 59.20 5.02
C LYS A 340 13.93 60.27 5.59
N ASN A 341 14.08 61.52 5.16
CA ASN A 341 13.20 62.59 5.61
C ASN A 341 11.77 62.35 5.11
N ALA A 342 10.81 62.45 6.04
CA ALA A 342 9.38 62.32 5.77
C ALA A 342 8.78 63.67 5.35
N LEU A 343 7.85 63.61 4.41
CA LEU A 343 6.89 64.68 4.12
C LEU A 343 5.74 64.65 5.14
N PRO A 344 4.89 65.70 5.21
CA PRO A 344 3.69 65.67 6.04
C PRO A 344 2.80 64.45 5.76
N VAL A 345 2.12 63.95 6.77
CA VAL A 345 1.28 62.74 6.69
C VAL A 345 0.20 62.91 5.61
N ASP A 346 0.23 62.02 4.63
CA ASP A 346 -0.76 61.87 3.57
C ASP A 346 -1.51 60.55 3.78
N LEU A 347 -2.83 60.62 3.96
CA LEU A 347 -3.65 59.46 4.32
C LEU A 347 -3.75 58.42 3.19
N ASP A 348 -3.49 58.80 1.93
CA ASP A 348 -3.48 57.85 0.81
C ASP A 348 -2.15 57.06 0.71
N ASN A 349 -1.09 57.52 1.42
CA ASN A 349 0.28 57.02 1.32
C ASN A 349 0.97 56.76 2.67
N PHE A 350 0.22 56.72 3.77
CA PHE A 350 0.71 56.42 5.11
C PHE A 350 0.01 55.17 5.67
N GLU A 351 0.79 54.26 6.25
CA GLU A 351 0.29 53.06 6.95
C GLU A 351 1.15 52.81 8.20
N LEU A 352 0.52 52.47 9.33
CA LEU A 352 1.19 52.16 10.60
C LEU A 352 0.76 50.78 11.08
N TRP A 353 1.72 49.99 11.54
CA TRP A 353 1.45 48.70 12.18
C TRP A 353 2.31 48.51 13.43
N MET A 354 1.76 47.78 14.40
CA MET A 354 2.45 47.37 15.61
C MET A 354 2.35 45.85 15.75
N LYS A 355 3.44 45.19 16.15
CA LYS A 355 3.46 43.77 16.51
C LYS A 355 3.80 43.67 18.00
N PRO A 356 2.86 43.29 18.88
CA PRO A 356 3.16 42.96 20.26
C PRO A 356 4.18 41.82 20.33
N ALA A 357 4.99 41.77 21.39
CA ALA A 357 6.08 40.81 21.56
C ALA A 357 5.61 39.33 21.57
N GLY A 358 5.56 38.72 20.38
CA GLY A 358 5.14 37.33 20.14
C GLY A 358 3.76 37.15 19.51
N GLU A 359 3.09 38.23 19.10
CA GLU A 359 1.77 38.21 18.45
C GLU A 359 1.85 38.62 16.97
N GLU A 360 0.70 38.75 16.28
CA GLU A 360 0.65 39.15 14.86
C GLU A 360 0.69 40.68 14.68
N TRP A 361 0.83 41.14 13.42
CA TRP A 361 0.84 42.56 13.07
C TRP A 361 -0.57 43.17 13.12
N ILE A 362 -0.78 44.13 14.01
CA ILE A 362 -1.99 44.95 14.16
C ILE A 362 -1.82 46.23 13.34
N GLU A 363 -2.83 46.65 12.58
CA GLU A 363 -2.85 47.94 11.87
C GLU A 363 -3.42 49.05 12.76
N LEU A 364 -2.82 50.24 12.71
CA LEU A 364 -3.15 51.39 13.57
C LEU A 364 -3.35 52.66 12.72
N SER A 365 -4.11 53.61 13.24
CA SER A 365 -4.29 54.91 12.59
C SER A 365 -3.06 55.81 12.74
N SER A 366 -3.00 56.89 11.96
CA SER A 366 -1.98 57.94 12.09
C SER A 366 -1.98 58.63 13.45
N ASP A 367 -3.06 58.55 14.22
CA ASP A 367 -3.23 59.28 15.48
C ASP A 367 -2.30 58.79 16.59
N TYR A 368 -1.72 57.59 16.45
CA TYR A 368 -0.78 57.00 17.41
C TYR A 368 0.65 57.57 17.31
N VAL A 369 0.95 58.39 16.30
CA VAL A 369 2.31 58.92 16.04
C VAL A 369 2.32 60.39 15.60
N GLU A 370 3.32 61.15 16.07
CA GLU A 370 3.63 62.51 15.59
C GLU A 370 4.97 62.52 14.83
N PHE A 371 5.03 63.27 13.72
CA PHE A 371 6.27 63.48 12.96
C PHE A 371 6.88 64.83 13.32
N SER A 372 8.12 64.81 13.82
CA SER A 372 8.91 66.00 14.12
C SER A 372 10.21 66.05 13.30
N THR A 373 11.03 67.09 13.50
CA THR A 373 12.34 67.24 12.81
C THR A 373 13.39 67.66 13.82
N ASP A 374 14.49 66.92 13.85
CA ASP A 374 15.61 67.17 14.76
C ASP A 374 16.44 68.40 14.36
N VAL A 375 17.28 68.87 15.27
CA VAL A 375 18.23 69.99 15.11
C VAL A 375 19.17 69.78 13.91
N ASP A 376 19.53 68.52 13.62
CA ASP A 376 20.36 68.14 12.47
C ASP A 376 19.56 67.96 11.15
N GLY A 377 18.23 68.14 11.17
CA GLY A 377 17.38 68.14 9.98
C GLY A 377 16.84 66.78 9.52
N ASN A 378 16.94 65.75 10.37
CA ASN A 378 16.36 64.42 10.14
C ASN A 378 14.92 64.35 10.68
N SER A 379 14.05 63.55 10.06
CA SER A 379 12.71 63.30 10.60
C SER A 379 12.74 62.31 11.77
N ILE A 380 11.98 62.61 12.83
CA ILE A 380 11.75 61.73 13.97
C ILE A 380 10.26 61.37 14.01
N LEU A 381 9.97 60.08 14.17
CA LEU A 381 8.66 59.54 14.52
C LEU A 381 8.57 59.44 16.05
N THR A 382 7.58 60.06 16.66
CA THR A 382 7.33 60.01 18.11
C THR A 382 6.04 59.25 18.37
N TRP A 383 6.08 58.22 19.21
CA TRP A 383 4.88 57.51 19.66
C TRP A 383 4.09 58.34 20.67
N ILE A 384 2.80 58.55 20.39
CA ILE A 384 1.84 59.26 21.27
C ILE A 384 0.65 58.37 21.65
N GLY A 385 0.65 57.09 21.25
CA GLY A 385 -0.42 56.13 21.54
C GLY A 385 -0.75 55.96 23.03
N SER A 386 0.20 56.18 23.93
CA SER A 386 0.00 56.15 25.39
C SER A 386 -0.86 57.32 25.92
N ASP A 387 -0.89 58.45 25.20
CA ASP A 387 -1.55 59.70 25.64
C ASP A 387 -2.93 59.92 24.97
N LEU A 388 -3.45 58.96 24.20
CA LEU A 388 -4.74 59.06 23.52
C LEU A 388 -5.95 58.96 24.47
N GLU A 389 -6.98 59.78 24.23
CA GLU A 389 -8.23 59.77 25.02
C GLU A 389 -9.13 58.53 24.73
N VAL A 390 -8.85 57.79 23.65
CA VAL A 390 -9.58 56.60 23.20
C VAL A 390 -8.56 55.53 22.82
N ASP A 391 -8.78 54.31 23.32
CA ASP A 391 -7.96 53.11 23.09
C ASP A 391 -6.43 53.32 23.18
N PRO A 392 -5.90 53.88 24.28
CA PRO A 392 -4.47 54.11 24.45
C PRO A 392 -3.66 52.80 24.48
N ILE A 393 -2.50 52.81 23.82
CA ILE A 393 -1.59 51.67 23.69
C ILE A 393 -0.19 52.06 24.19
N ASP A 394 0.24 51.40 25.27
CA ASP A 394 1.59 51.45 25.80
C ASP A 394 2.50 50.42 25.12
N LEU A 395 3.72 50.85 24.73
CA LEU A 395 4.74 49.97 24.15
C LEU A 395 5.55 49.25 25.24
N ILE A 396 5.81 47.96 25.02
CA ILE A 396 6.53 47.05 25.93
C ILE A 396 7.86 46.63 25.30
N ASP A 397 8.91 46.47 26.12
CA ASP A 397 10.25 46.04 25.66
C ASP A 397 10.17 44.72 24.85
N GLY A 398 10.41 44.81 23.55
CA GLY A 398 10.29 43.69 22.61
C GLY A 398 9.32 43.93 21.45
N ASP A 399 8.36 44.85 21.61
CA ASP A 399 7.39 45.20 20.57
C ASP A 399 8.07 45.79 19.32
N LYS A 400 7.43 45.61 18.16
CA LYS A 400 7.89 46.18 16.88
C LYS A 400 6.88 47.15 16.31
N ILE A 401 7.36 48.24 15.72
CA ILE A 401 6.57 49.23 14.98
C ILE A 401 7.05 49.22 13.53
N ARG A 402 6.13 49.13 12.58
CA ARG A 402 6.39 49.27 11.14
C ARG A 402 5.64 50.49 10.65
N VAL A 403 6.31 51.38 9.93
CA VAL A 403 5.72 52.61 9.37
C VAL A 403 6.02 52.70 7.88
N LEU A 404 5.01 53.01 7.08
CA LEU A 404 5.12 53.46 5.69
C LEU A 404 4.89 54.97 5.67
N TYR A 405 5.79 55.72 5.02
CA TYR A 405 5.67 57.17 4.91
C TYR A 405 6.19 57.71 3.58
N LEU A 406 5.81 58.95 3.26
CA LEU A 406 6.13 59.62 2.00
C LEU A 406 7.46 60.39 2.08
N ILE A 407 8.31 60.27 1.04
CA ILE A 407 9.58 60.99 0.86
C ILE A 407 9.46 62.06 -0.24
N ASN A 408 8.76 61.76 -1.33
CA ASN A 408 8.56 62.67 -2.46
C ASN A 408 7.06 62.80 -2.79
N GLU A 409 6.61 64.01 -3.13
CA GLU A 409 5.21 64.25 -3.54
C GLU A 409 4.86 63.43 -4.80
N VAL A 410 3.73 62.74 -4.79
CA VAL A 410 3.20 62.02 -5.95
C VAL A 410 2.57 63.04 -6.91
N PRO A 411 3.02 63.15 -8.18
CA PRO A 411 2.71 64.31 -9.02
C PRO A 411 1.32 64.30 -9.68
N ASP A 412 0.72 63.12 -9.89
CA ASP A 412 -0.61 62.97 -10.48
C ASP A 412 -1.28 61.63 -10.14
N GLU A 413 -2.57 61.50 -10.46
CA GLU A 413 -3.40 60.30 -10.25
C GLU A 413 -2.86 59.05 -10.97
N THR A 414 -2.13 59.20 -12.08
CA THR A 414 -1.52 58.06 -12.80
C THR A 414 -0.29 57.56 -12.04
N ALA A 415 0.52 58.46 -11.50
CA ALA A 415 1.62 58.12 -10.60
C ALA A 415 1.11 57.47 -9.30
N GLN A 416 0.00 57.95 -8.72
CA GLN A 416 -0.62 57.32 -7.53
C GLN A 416 -1.10 55.90 -7.83
N ASN A 417 -1.75 55.67 -8.97
CA ASN A 417 -2.17 54.31 -9.37
C ASN A 417 -0.97 53.36 -9.60
N LEU A 418 0.14 53.86 -10.15
CA LEU A 418 1.38 53.08 -10.31
C LEU A 418 2.04 52.79 -8.96
N GLU A 419 2.07 53.74 -8.04
CA GLU A 419 2.62 53.57 -6.68
C GLU A 419 1.81 52.54 -5.87
N SER A 420 0.48 52.64 -5.90
CA SER A 420 -0.40 51.63 -5.28
C SER A 420 -0.17 50.23 -5.85
N TYR A 421 0.07 50.10 -7.15
CA TYR A 421 0.44 48.81 -7.75
C TYR A 421 1.84 48.35 -7.31
N VAL A 422 2.84 49.24 -7.22
CA VAL A 422 4.19 48.90 -6.73
C VAL A 422 4.17 48.43 -5.26
N ARG A 423 3.28 49.00 -4.43
CA ARG A 423 3.03 48.53 -3.04
C ARG A 423 2.41 47.13 -3.00
N LEU A 424 1.59 46.76 -3.98
CA LEU A 424 0.99 45.42 -4.13
C LEU A 424 1.95 44.36 -4.69
N LEU A 425 3.10 44.74 -5.26
CA LEU A 425 4.09 43.79 -5.74
C LEU A 425 4.64 42.92 -4.59
N PRO A 426 4.99 41.64 -4.85
CA PRO A 426 5.54 40.76 -3.83
C PRO A 426 6.88 41.27 -3.32
N LEU A 427 7.08 41.16 -2.01
CA LEU A 427 8.34 41.54 -1.37
C LEU A 427 9.46 40.55 -1.75
N MET A 428 10.67 41.05 -1.95
CA MET A 428 11.85 40.22 -2.20
C MET A 428 12.29 39.44 -0.96
N ASP A 429 12.19 40.08 0.21
CA ASP A 429 12.64 39.54 1.49
C ASP A 429 11.53 38.74 2.20
N GLN A 430 11.42 37.45 1.85
CA GLN A 430 10.45 36.53 2.44
C GLN A 430 10.83 36.02 3.85
N ARG A 431 11.91 36.51 4.47
CA ARG A 431 12.30 36.08 5.82
C ARG A 431 11.22 36.42 6.85
N ASP A 432 11.07 35.57 7.85
CA ASP A 432 10.34 35.90 9.07
C ASP A 432 11.09 37.01 9.82
N ASP A 433 10.37 38.03 10.29
CA ASP A 433 10.96 39.16 11.02
C ASP A 433 11.42 38.79 12.44
N ASP A 434 10.98 37.68 13.02
CA ASP A 434 11.50 37.18 14.32
C ASP A 434 12.72 36.27 14.17
N ALA A 435 13.00 35.76 12.97
CA ALA A 435 14.06 34.77 12.74
C ALA A 435 15.49 35.35 12.63
N GLN A 436 15.64 36.68 12.44
CA GLN A 436 16.97 37.30 12.26
C GLN A 436 17.00 38.77 12.70
N GLU A 437 17.76 39.07 13.76
CA GLU A 437 17.88 40.43 14.32
C GLU A 437 18.79 41.38 13.50
N TYR A 438 19.70 40.85 12.67
CA TYR A 438 20.51 41.66 11.76
C TYR A 438 21.00 40.89 10.51
N PRO A 439 21.00 41.51 9.31
CA PRO A 439 20.37 42.79 8.98
C PRO A 439 18.84 42.67 9.04
N PRO A 440 18.12 43.75 9.43
CA PRO A 440 16.65 43.78 9.47
C PRO A 440 15.99 43.37 8.14
N LYS A 441 14.70 43.07 8.21
CA LYS A 441 13.88 42.71 7.05
C LYS A 441 13.73 43.92 6.11
N ASN A 442 14.01 43.71 4.83
CA ASN A 442 13.93 44.77 3.83
C ASN A 442 12.53 44.86 3.21
N TRP A 443 11.70 45.74 3.77
CA TRP A 443 10.32 45.99 3.35
C TRP A 443 10.16 46.79 2.03
N ASN A 444 11.26 47.36 1.50
CA ASN A 444 11.24 48.30 0.37
C ASN A 444 11.54 47.68 -1.00
N VAL A 445 12.28 46.55 -1.05
CA VAL A 445 12.63 45.90 -2.32
C VAL A 445 11.53 44.94 -2.75
N ARG A 446 10.77 45.36 -3.75
CA ARG A 446 9.67 44.62 -4.37
C ARG A 446 10.16 43.93 -5.64
N LEU A 447 9.46 42.89 -6.09
CA LEU A 447 9.81 42.14 -7.30
C LEU A 447 8.71 42.20 -8.37
N ILE A 448 9.12 42.35 -9.62
CA ILE A 448 8.24 42.28 -10.80
C ILE A 448 8.75 41.26 -11.81
N ALA A 449 7.82 40.57 -12.49
CA ALA A 449 8.11 39.66 -13.60
C ALA A 449 8.36 40.45 -14.90
N TYR A 450 9.06 39.84 -15.86
CA TYR A 450 9.33 40.50 -17.16
C TYR A 450 8.11 40.44 -18.10
N ASP A 451 7.22 39.47 -17.91
CA ASP A 451 5.97 39.34 -18.67
C ASP A 451 4.79 40.14 -18.09
N ASP A 452 4.98 40.89 -16.99
CA ASP A 452 3.93 41.74 -16.42
C ASP A 452 3.56 42.92 -17.36
N PRO A 453 2.26 43.23 -17.56
CA PRO A 453 1.81 44.32 -18.44
C PRO A 453 2.35 45.71 -18.09
N LEU A 454 2.63 46.00 -16.82
CA LEU A 454 3.14 47.28 -16.33
C LEU A 454 4.66 47.33 -16.23
N PHE A 455 5.37 46.21 -16.47
CA PHE A 455 6.83 46.10 -16.39
C PHE A 455 7.57 47.25 -17.10
N SER A 456 7.14 47.61 -18.32
CA SER A 456 7.83 48.64 -19.12
C SER A 456 7.42 50.08 -18.78
N LEU A 457 6.51 50.28 -17.82
CA LEU A 457 6.21 51.58 -17.21
C LEU A 457 6.98 51.76 -15.90
N ILE A 458 7.10 50.69 -15.11
CA ILE A 458 7.76 50.67 -13.80
C ILE A 458 9.29 50.56 -13.93
N VAL A 459 9.78 49.80 -14.92
CA VAL A 459 11.21 49.64 -15.24
C VAL A 459 11.49 50.21 -16.65
N PRO A 460 11.52 51.55 -16.82
CA PRO A 460 11.71 52.19 -18.12
C PRO A 460 13.15 52.00 -18.65
N ASP A 461 14.16 52.23 -17.80
CA ASP A 461 15.58 52.08 -18.15
C ASP A 461 16.14 50.75 -17.60
N ARG A 462 16.35 49.81 -18.51
CA ARG A 462 16.71 48.41 -18.20
C ARG A 462 18.21 48.27 -17.97
N HIS A 463 18.66 48.54 -16.75
CA HIS A 463 20.06 48.35 -16.36
C HIS A 463 20.35 46.86 -16.10
N PRO A 464 21.30 46.21 -16.81
CA PRO A 464 21.58 44.80 -16.62
C PRO A 464 22.26 44.54 -15.27
N PHE A 465 23.33 45.27 -14.94
CA PHE A 465 24.06 45.25 -13.65
C PHE A 465 24.91 46.54 -13.50
N HIS A 466 25.40 46.81 -12.28
CA HIS A 466 26.61 47.62 -12.08
C HIS A 466 27.88 46.79 -12.38
N ASP A 467 29.07 47.39 -12.32
CA ASP A 467 30.29 46.83 -12.95
C ASP A 467 30.71 45.42 -12.48
N PHE A 468 31.21 44.60 -13.40
CA PHE A 468 31.47 43.15 -13.17
C PHE A 468 32.51 42.87 -12.06
N LEU A 469 32.18 41.91 -11.19
CA LEU A 469 32.95 41.56 -9.99
C LEU A 469 33.80 40.25 -10.16
N ILE A 470 35.01 40.19 -9.55
CA ILE A 470 36.13 39.19 -9.70
C ILE A 470 36.61 38.70 -8.28
N TYR A 471 36.98 37.46 -7.85
CA TYR A 471 37.34 36.07 -8.31
C TYR A 471 38.79 35.73 -8.68
N GLY A 472 39.23 34.45 -8.69
CA GLY A 472 38.55 33.16 -8.39
C GLY A 472 38.10 32.35 -9.63
N LYS A 473 38.21 31.01 -9.61
CA LYS A 473 37.77 30.16 -10.75
C LYS A 473 37.33 28.81 -10.19
N VAL A 474 36.19 28.29 -10.65
CA VAL A 474 35.62 27.05 -10.10
C VAL A 474 36.47 25.84 -10.49
N ARG A 475 36.92 25.07 -9.50
CA ARG A 475 37.47 23.72 -9.66
C ARG A 475 36.53 22.71 -9.02
N THR A 476 36.32 21.61 -9.72
CA THR A 476 35.84 20.33 -9.16
C THR A 476 36.74 19.25 -9.77
N GLU A 477 37.76 18.84 -9.03
CA GLU A 477 38.60 17.70 -9.40
C GLU A 477 37.95 16.43 -8.87
N PHE A 478 37.86 15.37 -9.67
CA PHE A 478 37.24 14.09 -9.29
C PHE A 478 38.26 12.94 -9.49
N PRO A 479 39.30 12.83 -8.64
CA PRO A 479 40.54 12.13 -8.98
C PRO A 479 40.40 10.64 -9.34
N TYR A 480 39.38 9.97 -8.81
CA TYR A 480 39.14 8.53 -9.04
C TYR A 480 38.10 8.23 -10.12
N SER A 481 37.00 8.98 -10.21
CA SER A 481 35.89 8.64 -11.11
C SER A 481 36.11 9.06 -12.57
N GLU A 482 36.97 10.05 -12.83
CA GLU A 482 37.28 10.50 -14.20
C GLU A 482 38.12 9.45 -14.96
N ASN A 483 39.05 8.79 -14.28
CA ASN A 483 39.90 7.74 -14.84
C ASN A 483 39.13 6.48 -15.25
N ILE A 484 38.09 6.08 -14.50
CA ILE A 484 37.31 4.86 -14.76
C ILE A 484 36.50 4.99 -16.07
N TYR A 485 35.96 6.18 -16.35
CA TYR A 485 35.11 6.42 -17.52
C TYR A 485 35.88 6.93 -18.75
N ASN A 486 37.22 6.96 -18.69
CA ASN A 486 38.11 7.27 -19.81
C ASN A 486 37.76 8.59 -20.51
N MET A 487 37.25 9.57 -19.76
CA MET A 487 36.91 10.90 -20.25
C MET A 487 38.15 11.79 -20.24
N ASP A 488 38.29 12.67 -21.23
CA ASP A 488 39.38 13.65 -21.28
C ASP A 488 39.47 14.45 -19.96
N GLU A 489 40.69 14.66 -19.44
CA GLU A 489 40.98 15.59 -18.35
C GLU A 489 40.50 17.00 -18.74
N TYR A 490 39.26 17.35 -18.35
CA TYR A 490 38.67 18.63 -18.72
C TYR A 490 39.33 19.76 -17.93
N ASN A 491 40.38 20.33 -18.52
CA ASN A 491 41.35 21.21 -17.87
C ASN A 491 40.82 22.64 -17.66
N GLY A 492 39.75 22.75 -16.85
CA GLY A 492 39.28 23.97 -16.19
C GLY A 492 38.50 24.97 -17.07
N SER A 493 37.26 25.28 -16.66
CA SER A 493 36.60 26.52 -17.10
C SER A 493 37.28 27.73 -16.46
N ILE A 494 38.08 28.47 -17.24
CA ILE A 494 38.97 29.53 -16.72
C ILE A 494 38.23 30.87 -16.41
N ARG A 495 37.00 30.85 -15.86
CA ARG A 495 36.09 32.04 -15.69
C ARG A 495 35.95 32.61 -14.25
N ASN A 496 35.66 33.92 -14.15
CA ASN A 496 35.56 34.79 -12.94
C ASN A 496 34.08 35.20 -12.52
N SER A 497 33.79 35.52 -11.21
CA SER A 497 32.62 36.15 -10.48
C SER A 497 33.13 36.87 -9.17
N LYS A 498 32.50 37.17 -7.98
CA LYS A 498 33.29 37.66 -6.77
C LYS A 498 33.43 36.66 -5.61
N ASN A 499 34.57 36.77 -4.92
CA ASN A 499 34.92 36.04 -3.68
C ASN A 499 33.76 36.12 -2.68
N PRO A 500 33.15 34.98 -2.28
CA PRO A 500 31.81 35.01 -1.70
C PRO A 500 31.77 34.94 -0.15
N CYS A 501 32.92 34.93 0.54
CA CYS A 501 32.95 34.78 2.00
C CYS A 501 32.33 35.97 2.77
N ASP A 502 32.12 37.11 2.10
CA ASP A 502 31.45 38.31 2.65
C ASP A 502 29.97 38.40 2.22
N ILE A 503 29.42 37.33 1.61
CA ILE A 503 28.11 37.32 0.95
C ILE A 503 27.29 36.11 1.45
N ASP A 504 26.47 36.35 2.47
CA ASP A 504 25.45 35.41 2.93
C ASP A 504 24.32 35.25 1.89
N LYS A 505 23.45 34.24 2.07
CA LYS A 505 22.23 34.03 1.28
C LYS A 505 21.29 35.25 1.26
N SER A 506 21.38 36.13 2.26
CA SER A 506 20.61 37.37 2.35
C SER A 506 21.15 38.53 1.49
N PHE A 507 21.90 38.25 0.42
CA PHE A 507 22.47 39.29 -0.43
C PHE A 507 21.41 40.00 -1.29
N VAL A 508 21.21 41.27 -0.99
CA VAL A 508 20.34 42.21 -1.70
C VAL A 508 21.22 43.09 -2.59
N ASP A 509 21.01 43.05 -3.91
CA ASP A 509 21.59 44.06 -4.82
C ASP A 509 20.86 45.40 -4.57
N PRO A 510 21.56 46.53 -4.32
CA PRO A 510 20.94 47.79 -3.91
C PRO A 510 20.38 48.64 -5.08
N CYS A 511 20.10 48.04 -6.24
CA CYS A 511 19.63 48.74 -7.43
C CYS A 511 18.10 48.78 -7.53
N SER A 512 17.52 49.97 -7.71
CA SER A 512 16.06 50.19 -7.76
C SER A 512 15.36 49.74 -9.06
N ALA A 513 16.12 49.30 -10.07
CA ALA A 513 15.61 48.96 -11.42
C ALA A 513 16.48 47.91 -12.15
N CYS A 514 17.10 46.97 -11.41
CA CYS A 514 18.01 45.96 -11.97
C CYS A 514 17.43 44.54 -11.96
N ILE A 515 18.10 43.65 -12.69
CA ILE A 515 17.85 42.21 -12.68
C ILE A 515 18.19 41.65 -11.28
N SER A 516 17.23 41.01 -10.63
CA SER A 516 17.38 40.47 -9.28
C SER A 516 18.21 39.19 -9.22
N SER A 517 18.76 38.89 -8.04
CA SER A 517 19.20 37.54 -7.65
C SER A 517 18.02 36.55 -7.56
N CYS A 518 16.79 37.05 -7.39
CA CYS A 518 15.57 36.26 -7.27
C CYS A 518 15.04 35.72 -8.60
N TYR A 519 14.50 34.49 -8.57
CA TYR A 519 13.85 33.85 -9.72
C TYR A 519 12.63 33.02 -9.29
N ASN A 520 11.71 32.86 -10.25
CA ASN A 520 10.56 31.97 -10.18
C ASN A 520 10.78 30.76 -11.08
N ILE A 521 10.30 29.59 -10.66
CA ILE A 521 10.35 28.37 -11.47
C ILE A 521 9.02 27.61 -11.40
N ASP A 522 8.49 27.28 -12.58
CA ASP A 522 7.29 26.46 -12.72
C ASP A 522 7.75 25.06 -13.16
N VAL A 523 7.47 24.04 -12.35
CA VAL A 523 7.95 22.67 -12.55
C VAL A 523 6.76 21.73 -12.70
N GLU A 524 6.72 21.01 -13.82
CA GLU A 524 5.79 19.91 -14.04
C GLU A 524 6.36 18.62 -13.46
N ILE A 525 5.57 17.91 -12.66
CA ILE A 525 5.91 16.59 -12.11
C ILE A 525 4.87 15.57 -12.60
N GLU A 526 5.36 14.49 -13.21
CA GLU A 526 4.57 13.29 -13.48
C GLU A 526 4.38 12.53 -12.14
N ASN A 527 3.12 12.33 -11.74
CA ASN A 527 2.70 11.83 -10.43
C ASN A 527 3.23 12.68 -9.26
N LEU A 528 2.47 13.72 -8.92
CA LEU A 528 2.79 14.64 -7.82
C LEU A 528 2.62 13.94 -6.45
N ALA A 529 3.72 13.83 -5.70
CA ALA A 529 3.76 13.31 -4.33
C ALA A 529 4.89 13.99 -3.53
N ASP A 530 4.85 13.90 -2.19
CA ASP A 530 5.75 14.66 -1.31
C ASP A 530 7.24 14.33 -1.53
N ASP A 531 7.60 13.06 -1.72
CA ASP A 531 8.99 12.66 -2.02
C ASP A 531 9.47 13.25 -3.36
N ARG A 532 8.58 13.36 -4.35
CA ARG A 532 8.87 13.96 -5.66
C ARG A 532 9.07 15.48 -5.53
N ILE A 533 8.30 16.12 -4.67
CA ILE A 533 8.48 17.54 -4.29
C ILE A 533 9.81 17.75 -3.55
N GLN A 534 10.18 16.85 -2.63
CA GLN A 534 11.48 16.88 -1.95
C GLN A 534 12.64 16.65 -2.90
N GLU A 535 12.54 15.72 -3.85
CA GLU A 535 13.54 15.50 -4.91
C GLU A 535 13.78 16.76 -5.73
N VAL A 536 12.71 17.44 -6.18
CA VAL A 536 12.83 18.70 -6.96
C VAL A 536 13.47 19.81 -6.12
N ARG A 537 13.10 19.94 -4.84
CA ARG A 537 13.76 20.87 -3.90
C ARG A 537 15.25 20.53 -3.69
N GLN A 538 15.60 19.24 -3.68
CA GLN A 538 17.00 18.79 -3.62
C GLN A 538 17.75 19.09 -4.93
N VAL A 539 17.15 18.88 -6.11
CA VAL A 539 17.74 19.27 -7.41
C VAL A 539 17.99 20.77 -7.49
N LEU A 540 17.04 21.61 -7.05
CA LEU A 540 17.26 23.06 -6.97
C LEU A 540 18.50 23.35 -6.11
N ARG A 541 18.51 22.91 -4.86
CA ARG A 541 19.60 23.15 -3.90
C ARG A 541 20.99 22.68 -4.38
N GLU A 542 21.04 21.65 -5.23
CA GLU A 542 22.29 21.08 -5.77
C GLU A 542 22.80 21.76 -7.06
N TYR A 543 21.91 22.35 -7.86
CA TYR A 543 22.23 22.82 -9.23
C TYR A 543 22.04 24.32 -9.46
N THR A 544 21.33 25.04 -8.60
CA THR A 544 21.20 26.50 -8.65
C THR A 544 22.49 27.20 -8.20
N PRO A 545 22.88 28.35 -8.79
CA PRO A 545 23.98 29.15 -8.27
C PRO A 545 23.72 29.60 -6.82
N PHE A 546 24.77 29.67 -5.99
CA PHE A 546 24.65 30.05 -4.58
C PHE A 546 24.09 31.47 -4.34
N HIS A 547 24.19 32.34 -5.35
CA HIS A 547 23.69 33.72 -5.34
C HIS A 547 22.31 33.88 -6.01
N SER A 548 21.68 32.78 -6.45
CA SER A 548 20.36 32.80 -7.05
C SER A 548 19.33 32.35 -6.00
N VAL A 549 18.45 33.27 -5.60
CA VAL A 549 17.45 33.02 -4.57
C VAL A 549 16.15 32.55 -5.22
N LEU A 550 15.64 31.40 -4.78
CA LEU A 550 14.32 30.92 -5.17
C LEU A 550 13.25 31.78 -4.49
N HIS A 551 12.38 32.45 -5.25
CA HIS A 551 11.31 33.30 -4.70
C HIS A 551 9.95 32.60 -4.74
N THR A 552 9.57 31.98 -5.86
CA THR A 552 8.46 31.01 -5.89
C THR A 552 8.82 29.75 -6.67
N LEU A 553 8.20 28.64 -6.26
CA LEU A 553 8.30 27.31 -6.86
C LEU A 553 6.89 26.78 -7.04
N ASN A 554 6.38 26.86 -8.28
CA ASN A 554 5.04 26.41 -8.61
C ASN A 554 5.13 24.97 -9.14
N PHE A 555 4.26 24.10 -8.62
CA PHE A 555 4.13 22.73 -9.10
C PHE A 555 2.91 22.60 -10.00
N VAL A 556 3.11 22.02 -11.18
CA VAL A 556 2.04 21.57 -12.07
C VAL A 556 2.14 20.05 -12.13
N GLY A 557 1.02 19.33 -12.08
CA GLY A 557 1.07 17.87 -12.14
C GLY A 557 -0.31 17.25 -12.10
N GLY A 558 -0.46 16.15 -12.83
CA GLY A 558 -1.55 15.22 -12.58
C GLY A 558 -1.12 14.24 -11.48
N ILE A 559 -1.99 14.00 -10.52
CA ILE A 559 -2.02 12.70 -9.83
C ILE A 559 -2.64 11.76 -10.85
N ASN A 560 -1.80 11.03 -11.60
CA ASN A 560 -2.27 10.05 -12.57
C ASN A 560 -2.53 8.73 -11.84
N GLU A 561 -3.43 8.80 -10.86
CA GLU A 561 -3.97 7.64 -10.18
C GLU A 561 -4.62 6.74 -11.22
N PHE A 562 -3.97 5.61 -11.50
CA PHE A 562 -4.69 4.41 -11.88
C PHE A 562 -5.54 4.00 -10.67
N MET A 563 -6.70 4.65 -10.52
CA MET A 563 -7.85 3.97 -9.96
C MET A 563 -8.08 2.73 -10.83
N GLN A 564 -7.54 1.60 -10.38
CA GLN A 564 -8.05 0.31 -10.82
C GLN A 564 -9.56 0.32 -10.54
N PRO A 565 -10.41 -0.10 -11.49
CA PRO A 565 -11.84 -0.27 -11.19
C PRO A 565 -11.92 -1.22 -9.99
N PRO A 566 -12.61 -0.84 -8.91
CA PRO A 566 -12.28 -1.22 -7.53
C PRO A 566 -11.95 -2.69 -7.41
N THR A 567 -10.66 -2.97 -7.31
CA THR A 567 -10.10 -4.30 -7.21
C THR A 567 -10.29 -4.79 -5.79
N GLU A 568 -11.36 -5.56 -5.59
CA GLU A 568 -11.46 -6.45 -4.45
C GLU A 568 -10.33 -7.48 -4.55
N GLU A 569 -9.16 -7.17 -3.97
CA GLU A 569 -8.12 -8.17 -3.70
C GLU A 569 -8.60 -9.10 -2.58
N ILE A 570 -9.52 -9.99 -2.94
CA ILE A 570 -9.86 -11.18 -2.19
C ILE A 570 -8.66 -12.13 -2.32
N GLU A 571 -7.67 -11.95 -1.45
CA GLU A 571 -6.50 -12.85 -1.35
C GLU A 571 -6.92 -14.21 -0.74
N ILE A 572 -7.60 -15.04 -1.52
CA ILE A 572 -7.80 -16.45 -1.19
C ILE A 572 -6.60 -17.25 -1.71
N LEU A 573 -5.48 -17.15 -0.97
CA LEU A 573 -4.34 -18.06 -1.09
C LEU A 573 -4.45 -19.23 -0.10
N ILE A 574 -5.48 -20.08 -0.27
CA ILE A 574 -5.50 -21.43 0.34
C ILE A 574 -5.66 -22.50 -0.74
N SER A 575 -4.69 -22.52 -1.65
CA SER A 575 -4.22 -23.78 -2.23
C SER A 575 -3.24 -24.39 -1.22
N TYR A 576 -3.70 -25.31 -0.35
CA TYR A 576 -2.79 -26.05 0.53
C TYR A 576 -1.98 -27.08 -0.27
N SER A 577 -0.94 -26.58 -0.93
CA SER A 577 0.19 -27.37 -1.40
C SER A 577 1.26 -27.28 -0.33
N GLY A 578 1.30 -28.26 0.57
CA GLY A 578 2.31 -28.32 1.63
C GLY A 578 3.70 -28.63 1.08
N GLU A 579 4.43 -27.59 0.66
CA GLU A 579 5.89 -27.66 0.61
C GLU A 579 6.42 -27.52 2.05
N ASP A 580 7.23 -28.49 2.48
CA ASP A 580 7.71 -28.54 3.86
C ASP A 580 9.00 -27.74 4.03
N PHE A 581 9.09 -26.96 5.12
CA PHE A 581 10.18 -26.02 5.32
C PHE A 581 11.39 -26.71 5.97
N ILE A 582 12.57 -26.56 5.37
CA ILE A 582 13.86 -26.94 5.96
C ILE A 582 14.14 -26.03 7.16
N ILE A 583 14.27 -26.61 8.36
CA ILE A 583 14.43 -25.85 9.61
C ILE A 583 15.90 -25.58 9.95
N ALA A 584 16.82 -26.44 9.50
CA ALA A 584 18.26 -26.25 9.67
C ALA A 584 19.05 -26.79 8.46
N GLY A 585 20.09 -26.05 8.04
CA GLY A 585 21.02 -26.50 6.98
C GLY A 585 21.61 -25.38 6.11
N ASP A 586 20.88 -24.29 5.89
CA ASP A 586 21.25 -23.20 4.97
C ASP A 586 22.23 -22.18 5.60
N GLY A 587 23.52 -22.50 5.56
CA GLY A 587 24.60 -21.59 5.95
C GLY A 587 24.94 -20.56 4.87
N GLN A 588 24.71 -19.27 5.17
CA GLN A 588 25.07 -18.08 4.38
C GLN A 588 24.57 -17.98 2.93
N THR A 589 23.55 -17.14 2.74
CA THR A 589 23.02 -16.73 1.42
C THR A 589 23.81 -15.61 0.72
N TYR A 590 24.59 -14.79 1.45
CA TYR A 590 25.16 -13.54 0.93
C TYR A 590 26.24 -13.67 -0.17
N PHE A 591 26.92 -14.81 -0.30
CA PHE A 591 28.07 -14.97 -1.23
C PHE A 591 27.90 -16.03 -2.32
N ASN A 592 26.85 -16.86 -2.27
CA ASN A 592 26.63 -17.93 -3.25
C ASN A 592 25.76 -17.47 -4.43
N ARG A 593 26.41 -17.03 -5.53
CA ARG A 593 25.76 -16.82 -6.84
C ARG A 593 25.52 -18.12 -7.64
N ILE A 594 25.58 -19.28 -6.98
CA ILE A 594 25.13 -20.56 -7.54
C ILE A 594 23.69 -20.75 -7.06
N MET A 595 22.76 -20.98 -7.99
CA MET A 595 21.34 -21.23 -7.66
C MET A 595 21.19 -22.42 -6.70
N LYS A 596 20.06 -22.49 -5.96
CA LYS A 596 19.66 -23.67 -5.16
C LYS A 596 19.84 -24.97 -5.96
N LEU A 597 20.90 -25.74 -5.69
CA LEU A 597 21.29 -26.91 -6.49
C LEU A 597 21.85 -28.09 -5.67
N VAL A 598 21.60 -28.09 -4.36
CA VAL A 598 21.76 -29.28 -3.52
C VAL A 598 20.52 -29.37 -2.64
N GLU A 599 19.80 -30.50 -2.71
CA GLU A 599 19.06 -30.98 -1.53
C GLU A 599 20.13 -31.39 -0.52
N THR A 600 20.55 -30.43 0.31
CA THR A 600 21.16 -30.75 1.60
C THR A 600 20.17 -31.62 2.38
N ASN A 601 20.67 -32.49 3.26
CA ASN A 601 19.83 -33.21 4.23
C ASN A 601 19.36 -32.21 5.30
N GLY A 602 18.53 -31.24 4.87
CA GLY A 602 17.93 -30.21 5.68
C GLY A 602 16.64 -30.74 6.27
N ILE A 603 16.61 -30.84 7.59
CA ILE A 603 15.55 -31.56 8.30
C ILE A 603 14.19 -30.90 8.04
N LEU A 604 13.26 -31.68 7.50
CA LEU A 604 11.90 -31.25 7.18
C LEU A 604 11.02 -31.28 8.44
N ARG A 605 10.00 -30.42 8.52
CA ARG A 605 9.13 -30.33 9.70
C ARG A 605 8.31 -31.60 9.94
N SER A 606 8.11 -32.41 8.91
CA SER A 606 7.49 -33.74 8.97
C SER A 606 8.44 -34.85 9.45
N GLU A 607 9.76 -34.67 9.39
CA GLU A 607 10.74 -35.63 9.93
C GLU A 607 10.93 -35.45 11.45
N LEU A 608 10.60 -34.27 11.98
CA LEU A 608 10.70 -33.92 13.40
C LEU A 608 9.60 -34.49 14.30
N ALA A 609 8.51 -35.06 13.76
CA ALA A 609 7.45 -35.62 14.61
C ALA A 609 6.58 -36.68 13.92
N ASP A 610 6.49 -37.87 14.52
CA ASP A 610 5.49 -38.88 14.15
C ASP A 610 4.09 -38.50 14.67
N SER A 611 3.06 -38.72 13.86
CA SER A 611 1.65 -38.43 14.19
C SER A 611 0.83 -39.69 14.42
N PHE A 612 0.16 -39.77 15.56
CA PHE A 612 -0.65 -40.93 15.97
C PHE A 612 -2.10 -40.53 16.22
N GLU A 613 -3.06 -41.31 15.70
CA GLU A 613 -4.49 -41.14 16.04
C GLU A 613 -4.72 -41.65 17.48
N VAL A 614 -5.07 -40.74 18.39
CA VAL A 614 -5.26 -41.05 19.82
C VAL A 614 -6.73 -41.00 20.26
N LEU A 615 -7.61 -40.34 19.50
CA LEU A 615 -9.06 -40.46 19.62
C LEU A 615 -9.68 -40.64 18.23
N SER A 616 -10.27 -41.81 17.98
CA SER A 616 -10.96 -42.11 16.72
C SER A 616 -12.30 -41.38 16.60
N PRO A 617 -12.82 -41.17 15.35
CA PRO A 617 -14.00 -40.37 15.06
C PRO A 617 -15.19 -40.62 16.00
N THR A 618 -15.48 -39.62 16.83
CA THR A 618 -16.48 -39.63 17.89
C THR A 618 -17.40 -38.42 17.74
N SER A 619 -18.69 -38.55 18.03
CA SER A 619 -19.63 -37.42 17.94
C SER A 619 -19.44 -36.42 19.08
N ALA A 620 -19.41 -35.14 18.75
CA ALA A 620 -19.33 -34.03 19.69
C ALA A 620 -20.39 -32.96 19.39
N ILE A 621 -20.62 -32.06 20.35
CA ILE A 621 -21.40 -30.83 20.12
C ILE A 621 -20.42 -29.68 20.01
N ALA A 622 -20.34 -29.10 18.82
CA ALA A 622 -19.56 -27.90 18.54
C ALA A 622 -20.41 -26.65 18.74
N TYR A 623 -19.83 -25.57 19.24
CA TYR A 623 -20.55 -24.33 19.51
C TYR A 623 -19.65 -23.09 19.51
N ASN A 624 -20.24 -21.94 19.21
CA ASN A 624 -19.61 -20.64 19.45
C ASN A 624 -20.10 -20.03 20.78
N ASP A 625 -19.28 -19.16 21.38
CA ASP A 625 -19.58 -18.55 22.68
C ASP A 625 -20.55 -17.37 22.57
N TYR A 626 -20.44 -16.58 21.50
CA TYR A 626 -21.31 -15.43 21.24
C TYR A 626 -21.35 -15.05 19.76
N ILE A 627 -22.40 -14.31 19.42
CA ILE A 627 -22.63 -13.73 18.10
C ILE A 627 -22.19 -12.26 18.12
N VAL A 628 -21.55 -11.80 17.05
CA VAL A 628 -21.20 -10.38 16.84
C VAL A 628 -21.80 -9.87 15.53
N VAL A 629 -22.19 -8.59 15.52
CA VAL A 629 -22.36 -7.82 14.29
C VAL A 629 -21.06 -7.06 14.02
N PHE A 630 -20.57 -7.09 12.79
CA PHE A 630 -19.44 -6.33 12.29
C PHE A 630 -19.92 -5.26 11.30
N CYS A 631 -19.44 -4.03 11.44
CA CYS A 631 -19.68 -2.95 10.48
C CYS A 631 -18.33 -2.47 9.90
N PRO A 632 -18.06 -2.66 8.59
CA PRO A 632 -16.78 -2.24 8.02
C PRO A 632 -16.61 -0.71 8.01
N GLU A 633 -17.70 0.04 7.86
CA GLU A 633 -17.68 1.51 7.74
C GLU A 633 -17.38 2.24 9.05
N LEU A 634 -17.74 1.67 10.22
CA LEU A 634 -17.76 2.39 11.49
C LEU A 634 -17.15 1.61 12.65
N LYS A 635 -16.24 2.26 13.39
CA LYS A 635 -15.70 1.79 14.67
C LYS A 635 -16.72 1.97 15.80
N LEU A 636 -17.66 1.03 15.90
CA LEU A 636 -18.79 1.03 16.83
C LEU A 636 -18.43 1.31 18.30
N GLU A 637 -17.22 0.93 18.73
CA GLU A 637 -16.70 1.20 20.09
C GLU A 637 -16.66 2.69 20.47
N ASP A 638 -16.43 3.58 19.49
CA ASP A 638 -16.22 5.02 19.75
C ASP A 638 -17.53 5.82 19.72
N LEU A 639 -18.65 5.20 19.32
CA LEU A 639 -19.92 5.88 19.04
C LEU A 639 -20.79 6.15 20.28
N GLY A 640 -20.31 5.90 21.50
CA GLY A 640 -21.09 6.19 22.73
C GLY A 640 -22.28 5.25 22.98
N ILE A 641 -22.25 4.03 22.42
CA ILE A 641 -23.28 3.00 22.64
C ILE A 641 -23.34 2.61 24.13
N ALA A 642 -24.55 2.48 24.69
CA ALA A 642 -24.75 2.31 26.13
C ALA A 642 -24.26 0.94 26.65
N LYS A 643 -23.11 0.96 27.35
CA LYS A 643 -22.40 -0.23 27.89
C LYS A 643 -23.07 -0.89 29.11
N ASN A 644 -24.28 -0.46 29.47
CA ASN A 644 -25.13 -1.04 30.53
C ASN A 644 -26.02 -2.19 30.02
N GLY A 645 -26.04 -2.45 28.71
CA GLY A 645 -26.89 -3.46 28.08
C GLY A 645 -28.35 -3.02 27.84
N THR A 646 -28.69 -1.73 27.97
CA THR A 646 -30.01 -1.20 27.56
C THR A 646 -30.05 -0.77 26.10
N ALA A 647 -28.90 -0.57 25.45
CA ALA A 647 -28.84 -0.35 24.00
C ALA A 647 -29.41 -1.54 23.21
N SER A 648 -30.13 -1.25 22.14
CA SER A 648 -30.65 -2.24 21.19
C SER A 648 -30.18 -1.97 19.76
N ILE A 649 -30.00 -3.04 19.01
CA ILE A 649 -29.78 -3.00 17.56
C ILE A 649 -31.04 -3.52 16.87
N GLU A 650 -31.59 -2.72 15.97
CA GLU A 650 -32.79 -3.05 15.19
C GLU A 650 -32.36 -3.43 13.77
N ILE A 651 -32.43 -4.72 13.43
CA ILE A 651 -32.17 -5.20 12.07
C ILE A 651 -33.44 -5.01 11.23
N LYS A 652 -33.31 -4.32 10.10
CA LYS A 652 -34.45 -3.90 9.26
C LYS A 652 -34.94 -5.00 8.32
N SER A 653 -36.26 -5.01 8.10
CA SER A 653 -36.91 -5.71 6.98
C SER A 653 -36.36 -5.19 5.63
N PRO A 654 -36.14 -6.03 4.59
CA PRO A 654 -36.66 -7.38 4.40
C PRO A 654 -35.72 -8.52 4.82
N SER A 655 -34.71 -8.27 5.67
CA SER A 655 -33.80 -9.32 6.14
C SER A 655 -34.56 -10.47 6.84
N SER A 656 -34.14 -11.71 6.62
CA SER A 656 -34.59 -12.88 7.39
C SER A 656 -34.16 -12.84 8.85
N LEU A 657 -33.25 -11.92 9.18
CA LEU A 657 -32.71 -11.61 10.51
C LEU A 657 -33.37 -10.36 11.11
N ALA A 658 -34.45 -9.84 10.52
CA ALA A 658 -35.08 -8.60 10.98
C ALA A 658 -35.73 -8.75 12.36
N GLY A 659 -35.46 -7.78 13.25
CA GLY A 659 -35.92 -7.77 14.64
C GLY A 659 -35.02 -6.96 15.56
N ASP A 660 -35.47 -6.79 16.80
CA ASP A 660 -34.70 -6.14 17.88
C ASP A 660 -33.81 -7.15 18.61
N TYR A 661 -32.53 -6.82 18.76
CA TYR A 661 -31.54 -7.59 19.53
C TYR A 661 -30.91 -6.72 20.61
N SER A 662 -30.58 -7.31 21.75
CA SER A 662 -29.88 -6.61 22.85
C SER A 662 -28.39 -6.52 22.60
N VAL A 663 -27.81 -5.36 22.87
CA VAL A 663 -26.36 -5.10 22.82
C VAL A 663 -25.68 -5.61 24.10
N GLY A 664 -24.47 -6.13 23.95
CA GLY A 664 -23.53 -6.37 25.04
C GLY A 664 -22.31 -5.45 24.96
N GLU A 665 -21.19 -6.03 24.55
CA GLU A 665 -19.88 -5.37 24.53
C GLU A 665 -19.52 -4.92 23.10
N THR A 666 -18.95 -3.72 22.97
CA THR A 666 -18.40 -3.17 21.72
C THR A 666 -16.88 -3.32 21.70
N SER A 667 -16.30 -3.73 20.59
CA SER A 667 -14.84 -3.83 20.41
C SER A 667 -14.47 -3.49 18.97
N GLY A 668 -13.76 -2.37 18.75
CA GLY A 668 -13.49 -1.82 17.43
C GLY A 668 -14.77 -1.67 16.59
N ASN A 669 -14.77 -2.33 15.43
CA ASN A 669 -15.87 -2.38 14.46
C ASN A 669 -16.92 -3.47 14.75
N THR A 670 -16.83 -4.15 15.91
CA THR A 670 -17.75 -5.24 16.30
C THR A 670 -18.59 -4.91 17.52
N ILE A 671 -19.79 -5.47 17.56
CA ILE A 671 -20.74 -5.37 18.66
C ILE A 671 -21.33 -6.75 18.97
N LYS A 672 -21.16 -7.21 20.21
CA LYS A 672 -21.63 -8.50 20.70
C LYS A 672 -23.13 -8.47 21.00
N LEU A 673 -23.87 -9.43 20.50
CA LEU A 673 -25.30 -9.60 20.80
C LEU A 673 -25.48 -10.44 22.07
N THR A 674 -26.42 -10.05 22.93
CA THR A 674 -26.69 -10.73 24.22
C THR A 674 -28.01 -11.47 24.26
N SER A 675 -29.01 -11.05 23.47
CA SER A 675 -30.23 -11.84 23.24
C SER A 675 -31.01 -11.37 22.01
N GLY A 676 -31.73 -12.29 21.37
CA GLY A 676 -32.68 -12.06 20.28
C GLY A 676 -33.58 -13.29 20.10
N SER A 677 -34.73 -13.15 19.45
CA SER A 677 -35.73 -14.23 19.34
C SER A 677 -35.39 -15.30 18.29
N LEU A 678 -34.40 -15.04 17.44
CA LEU A 678 -33.89 -15.93 16.40
C LEU A 678 -32.35 -15.83 16.36
N GLU A 679 -31.64 -16.78 17.00
CA GLU A 679 -30.26 -17.09 16.58
C GLU A 679 -30.29 -17.66 15.15
N PRO A 680 -29.28 -17.35 14.31
CA PRO A 680 -29.47 -17.31 12.87
C PRO A 680 -29.81 -18.67 12.22
N ILE A 681 -30.63 -18.57 11.18
CA ILE A 681 -31.08 -19.68 10.33
C ILE A 681 -29.87 -20.26 9.57
N ASP A 682 -29.83 -21.58 9.40
CA ASP A 682 -28.68 -22.37 8.89
C ASP A 682 -28.10 -21.96 7.51
N ASN A 683 -28.72 -21.03 6.79
CA ASN A 683 -28.37 -20.64 5.42
C ASN A 683 -27.23 -19.60 5.29
N CYS A 684 -26.77 -18.96 6.37
CA CYS A 684 -25.60 -18.05 6.29
C CYS A 684 -24.25 -18.76 6.02
N ASN A 685 -24.25 -20.09 5.92
CA ASN A 685 -23.04 -20.90 5.74
C ASN A 685 -22.53 -20.98 4.29
N ASN A 686 -23.39 -20.74 3.30
CA ASN A 686 -23.04 -20.86 1.88
C ASN A 686 -22.80 -19.47 1.25
N PHE A 687 -21.56 -18.98 1.34
CA PHE A 687 -21.16 -17.73 0.64
C PHE A 687 -21.29 -17.85 -0.89
N PHE A 688 -21.25 -19.09 -1.40
CA PHE A 688 -21.52 -19.45 -2.79
C PHE A 688 -22.48 -20.65 -2.85
N GLU A 689 -23.79 -20.39 -2.98
CA GLU A 689 -24.68 -21.39 -3.58
C GLU A 689 -24.53 -21.36 -5.11
N VAL A 690 -24.74 -22.51 -5.75
CA VAL A 690 -24.37 -22.77 -7.16
C VAL A 690 -25.08 -21.84 -8.17
N ASP A 691 -26.17 -21.20 -7.73
CA ASP A 691 -27.07 -20.39 -8.56
C ASP A 691 -26.59 -18.93 -8.73
N GLY A 692 -25.45 -18.54 -8.15
CA GLY A 692 -24.77 -17.26 -8.41
C GLY A 692 -25.40 -16.03 -7.73
N THR A 693 -26.34 -16.21 -6.82
CA THR A 693 -26.90 -15.14 -5.99
C THR A 693 -26.05 -14.90 -4.74
N LEU A 694 -25.60 -13.66 -4.53
CA LEU A 694 -24.94 -13.20 -3.31
C LEU A 694 -25.90 -13.21 -2.11
N ASN A 695 -26.04 -14.36 -1.45
CA ASN A 695 -26.62 -14.48 -0.11
C ASN A 695 -25.56 -14.13 0.95
N SER A 696 -24.95 -12.95 0.86
CA SER A 696 -24.21 -12.41 2.00
C SER A 696 -25.22 -12.11 3.11
N CYS A 697 -24.93 -12.52 4.35
CA CYS A 697 -25.75 -12.16 5.52
C CYS A 697 -25.45 -10.72 5.98
N ALA A 698 -25.48 -9.81 5.01
CA ALA A 698 -25.46 -8.36 5.15
C ALA A 698 -26.89 -7.85 5.35
N PHE A 699 -27.07 -6.91 6.26
CA PHE A 699 -28.38 -6.31 6.57
C PHE A 699 -28.23 -4.86 6.98
N VAL A 700 -29.30 -4.09 6.79
CA VAL A 700 -29.40 -2.72 7.28
C VAL A 700 -29.81 -2.73 8.75
N PHE A 701 -29.11 -1.98 9.60
CA PHE A 701 -29.42 -1.85 11.03
C PHE A 701 -29.38 -0.41 11.54
N ASP A 702 -30.17 -0.16 12.60
CA ASP A 702 -30.06 1.01 13.48
C ASP A 702 -29.49 0.57 14.84
N ILE A 703 -28.79 1.45 15.56
CA ILE A 703 -28.44 1.28 16.99
C ILE A 703 -29.09 2.39 17.80
N ASN A 704 -29.88 1.99 18.79
CA ASN A 704 -30.70 2.83 19.64
C ASN A 704 -30.20 2.76 21.10
N ASN A 705 -29.86 3.90 21.70
CA ASN A 705 -29.74 4.03 23.16
C ASN A 705 -31.10 4.52 23.71
N PRO A 706 -31.78 3.80 24.62
CA PRO A 706 -33.03 4.28 25.22
C PRO A 706 -32.78 5.37 26.28
N VAL A 707 -33.64 6.39 26.34
CA VAL A 707 -33.57 7.46 27.35
C VAL A 707 -34.34 7.06 28.62
N ASP A 708 -33.74 6.17 29.40
CA ASP A 708 -34.34 5.53 30.58
C ASP A 708 -34.87 6.53 31.65
N ALA A 709 -34.38 7.77 31.68
CA ALA A 709 -34.84 8.82 32.61
C ALA A 709 -36.21 9.44 32.26
N ILE A 710 -36.65 9.34 30.99
CA ILE A 710 -37.93 9.90 30.51
C ILE A 710 -38.89 8.79 30.03
N ASN A 711 -38.34 7.63 29.61
CA ASN A 711 -39.12 6.52 29.08
C ASN A 711 -40.15 5.98 30.09
N GLY A 712 -41.36 5.70 29.59
CA GLY A 712 -42.48 5.24 30.42
C GLY A 712 -43.28 6.35 31.11
N THR A 713 -42.90 7.63 30.96
CA THR A 713 -43.72 8.76 31.41
C THR A 713 -44.92 9.00 30.51
N LEU A 714 -45.93 9.74 30.97
CA LEU A 714 -47.07 10.15 30.15
C LEU A 714 -46.84 11.55 29.57
N CYS A 715 -47.27 11.76 28.33
CA CYS A 715 -47.32 13.06 27.68
C CYS A 715 -48.69 13.34 27.05
N ASN A 716 -48.94 14.61 26.75
CA ASN A 716 -49.98 15.05 25.83
C ASN A 716 -49.29 15.60 24.57
N ILE A 717 -49.88 15.38 23.41
CA ILE A 717 -49.39 15.84 22.11
C ILE A 717 -50.47 16.74 21.50
N LEU A 718 -50.09 17.96 21.12
CA LEU A 718 -50.93 18.94 20.44
C LEU A 718 -50.43 19.09 19.00
N GLN A 719 -51.32 19.03 18.01
CA GLN A 719 -50.96 19.37 16.64
C GLN A 719 -50.77 20.90 16.54
N ASP A 720 -49.56 21.36 16.21
CA ASP A 720 -49.15 22.77 16.22
C ASP A 720 -48.39 23.06 14.91
N ASN A 721 -49.08 23.07 13.76
CA ASN A 721 -48.41 23.25 12.46
C ASN A 721 -47.80 24.66 12.33
N GLN A 722 -46.56 24.74 11.85
CA GLN A 722 -45.90 26.01 11.51
C GLN A 722 -46.22 26.39 10.06
N TYR A 723 -46.55 27.66 9.84
CA TYR A 723 -46.94 28.22 8.55
C TYR A 723 -45.91 29.24 8.10
N VAL A 724 -45.30 29.02 6.92
CA VAL A 724 -44.16 29.81 6.44
C VAL A 724 -44.41 30.28 5.00
N ILE A 725 -44.38 31.59 4.76
CA ILE A 725 -44.43 32.20 3.42
C ILE A 725 -43.01 32.37 2.89
N LYS A 726 -42.77 31.87 1.68
CA LYS A 726 -41.43 31.88 1.07
C LYS A 726 -40.99 33.25 0.57
N LYS A 727 -39.71 33.53 0.75
CA LYS A 727 -38.95 34.55 0.02
C LYS A 727 -38.67 34.05 -1.40
N LYS A 728 -39.44 34.52 -2.39
CA LYS A 728 -39.22 34.22 -3.82
C LYS A 728 -38.13 35.12 -4.41
N GLU A 729 -38.41 36.42 -4.53
CA GLU A 729 -37.45 37.43 -5.04
C GLU A 729 -37.19 38.56 -4.03
N GLU A 730 -38.13 38.80 -3.10
CA GLU A 730 -38.11 39.90 -2.13
C GLU A 730 -37.80 39.40 -0.71
N ASP A 731 -36.84 40.02 -0.03
CA ASP A 731 -36.42 39.67 1.33
C ASP A 731 -37.25 40.43 2.39
N PHE A 732 -38.07 39.71 3.15
CA PHE A 732 -38.96 40.31 4.14
C PHE A 732 -38.21 40.96 5.32
N GLY A 733 -36.98 40.52 5.62
CA GLY A 733 -36.11 41.17 6.61
C GLY A 733 -35.55 42.50 6.10
N LEU A 734 -35.04 42.54 4.85
CA LEU A 734 -34.54 43.78 4.24
C LEU A 734 -35.65 44.81 3.97
N LEU A 735 -36.90 44.37 3.86
CA LEU A 735 -38.08 45.24 3.74
C LEU A 735 -38.49 45.93 5.06
N GLY A 736 -37.84 45.61 6.19
CA GLY A 736 -38.13 46.25 7.48
C GLY A 736 -39.52 45.92 8.02
N VAL A 737 -40.00 44.69 7.77
CA VAL A 737 -41.28 44.20 8.26
C VAL A 737 -41.19 43.94 9.77
N GLN A 738 -41.97 44.65 10.57
CA GLN A 738 -41.99 44.46 12.03
C GLN A 738 -42.88 43.25 12.38
N THR A 739 -42.38 42.36 13.22
CA THR A 739 -42.99 41.10 13.64
C THR A 739 -43.67 41.23 15.00
N LEU A 740 -44.28 40.15 15.51
CA LEU A 740 -44.73 40.08 16.92
C LEU A 740 -43.54 40.03 17.89
N VAL A 741 -42.45 39.31 17.55
CA VAL A 741 -41.24 39.24 18.38
C VAL A 741 -40.65 40.65 18.60
N ASP A 742 -40.55 41.47 17.55
CA ASP A 742 -40.07 42.86 17.69
C ASP A 742 -40.93 43.71 18.67
N VAL A 743 -42.21 43.38 18.85
CA VAL A 743 -43.11 44.06 19.80
C VAL A 743 -42.96 43.52 21.22
N GLU A 744 -42.67 42.22 21.38
CA GLU A 744 -42.45 41.60 22.69
C GLU A 744 -41.09 41.95 23.29
N ASP A 745 -40.04 42.03 22.46
CA ASP A 745 -38.71 42.53 22.86
C ASP A 745 -38.66 44.08 22.96
N GLY A 746 -39.56 44.79 22.27
CA GLY A 746 -39.84 46.21 22.46
C GLY A 746 -39.25 47.17 21.43
N ASP A 747 -38.63 46.66 20.36
CA ASP A 747 -38.11 47.44 19.23
C ASP A 747 -39.22 47.96 18.28
N ALA A 748 -40.42 47.37 18.32
CA ALA A 748 -41.60 47.80 17.55
C ALA A 748 -42.79 48.19 18.45
N ALA A 749 -43.54 49.21 18.00
CA ALA A 749 -44.78 49.63 18.67
C ALA A 749 -46.04 48.86 18.23
N SER A 750 -45.96 48.13 17.10
CA SER A 750 -47.03 47.31 16.54
C SER A 750 -46.50 46.42 15.42
N ALA A 751 -46.87 45.14 15.42
CA ALA A 751 -46.50 44.20 14.36
C ALA A 751 -47.22 44.54 13.04
N PHE A 752 -46.60 44.16 11.93
CA PHE A 752 -47.24 44.15 10.62
C PHE A 752 -48.08 42.88 10.49
N GLN A 753 -49.11 42.93 9.65
CA GLN A 753 -50.06 41.83 9.45
C GLN A 753 -50.02 41.35 7.99
N ILE A 754 -50.28 40.07 7.76
CA ILE A 754 -50.33 39.46 6.42
C ILE A 754 -51.75 39.01 6.07
N LEU A 755 -52.33 39.61 5.03
CA LEU A 755 -53.63 39.22 4.48
C LEU A 755 -53.43 38.22 3.34
N ILE A 756 -54.00 37.03 3.50
CA ILE A 756 -54.05 35.97 2.48
C ILE A 756 -55.52 35.74 2.11
N PRO A 757 -56.03 36.36 1.02
CA PRO A 757 -57.46 36.43 0.74
C PRO A 757 -58.16 35.08 0.55
N ASP A 758 -57.43 34.07 0.04
CA ASP A 758 -57.95 32.73 -0.23
C ASP A 758 -58.34 31.95 1.04
N TYR A 759 -57.73 32.27 2.18
CA TYR A 759 -58.01 31.60 3.46
C TYR A 759 -58.80 32.48 4.43
N ARG A 760 -58.58 33.81 4.44
CA ARG A 760 -59.25 34.72 5.39
C ARG A 760 -59.35 36.15 4.86
N VAL A 761 -60.52 36.77 5.05
CA VAL A 761 -60.80 38.17 4.66
C VAL A 761 -60.24 39.23 5.64
N THR A 762 -59.56 38.78 6.69
CA THR A 762 -58.87 39.60 7.70
C THR A 762 -57.47 39.06 7.91
N ALA A 763 -56.49 39.96 8.03
CA ALA A 763 -55.09 39.59 8.13
C ALA A 763 -54.76 38.72 9.35
N TYR A 764 -53.71 37.94 9.22
CA TYR A 764 -53.03 37.21 10.29
C TYR A 764 -51.86 38.05 10.81
N ASP A 765 -51.46 37.84 12.05
CA ASP A 765 -50.28 38.50 12.61
C ASP A 765 -49.00 37.76 12.18
N ILE A 766 -47.96 38.52 11.85
CA ILE A 766 -46.64 37.97 11.49
C ILE A 766 -45.93 37.62 12.80
N LEU A 767 -45.58 36.35 12.97
CA LEU A 767 -44.93 35.89 14.20
C LEU A 767 -43.47 36.33 14.23
N ASP A 768 -42.71 35.98 13.18
CA ASP A 768 -41.25 36.05 13.13
C ASP A 768 -40.76 36.02 11.66
N ILE A 769 -39.49 36.39 11.42
CA ILE A 769 -38.79 36.27 10.14
C ILE A 769 -37.60 35.33 10.31
N LEU A 770 -37.61 34.19 9.61
CA LEU A 770 -36.53 33.21 9.69
C LEU A 770 -35.22 33.78 9.11
N PRO A 771 -34.02 33.32 9.54
CA PRO A 771 -32.73 33.85 9.07
C PRO A 771 -32.44 33.74 7.57
N ASN A 772 -33.24 32.98 6.82
CA ASN A 772 -33.17 32.94 5.35
C ASN A 772 -33.99 34.07 4.68
N GLY A 773 -34.84 34.77 5.44
CA GLY A 773 -35.77 35.82 5.01
C GLY A 773 -37.20 35.33 4.74
N ASP A 774 -37.58 34.11 5.11
CA ASP A 774 -38.97 33.62 5.05
C ASP A 774 -39.83 34.17 6.22
N LEU A 775 -41.13 34.39 5.98
CA LEU A 775 -42.09 34.89 7.01
C LEU A 775 -42.82 33.76 7.73
N VAL A 776 -42.85 33.78 9.07
CA VAL A 776 -43.66 32.85 9.89
C VAL A 776 -45.00 33.52 10.26
N ILE A 777 -46.12 32.81 10.05
CA ILE A 777 -47.48 33.31 10.34
C ILE A 777 -48.00 32.76 11.67
N ASN A 778 -48.58 33.61 12.52
CA ASN A 778 -49.33 33.15 13.68
C ASN A 778 -50.74 32.66 13.27
N ASN A 779 -51.06 31.38 13.58
CA ASN A 779 -52.36 30.76 13.29
C ASN A 779 -53.21 30.49 14.56
N GLU A 780 -52.80 30.97 15.74
CA GLU A 780 -53.49 30.71 17.03
C GLU A 780 -54.94 31.22 17.08
N HIS A 781 -55.37 32.08 16.17
CA HIS A 781 -56.64 32.79 16.26
C HIS A 781 -57.87 32.12 15.61
N ASP A 782 -57.73 31.28 14.57
CA ASP A 782 -58.91 30.70 13.88
C ASP A 782 -58.70 29.33 13.21
N GLY A 783 -57.45 28.86 12.99
CA GLY A 783 -57.19 27.57 12.34
C GLY A 783 -57.68 27.49 10.87
N THR A 784 -57.65 28.62 10.16
CA THR A 784 -58.19 28.77 8.78
C THR A 784 -57.17 28.53 7.66
N LEU A 785 -55.88 28.46 7.99
CA LEU A 785 -54.81 28.10 7.05
C LEU A 785 -54.86 26.60 6.68
N PRO A 786 -54.34 26.19 5.50
CA PRO A 786 -54.52 24.84 4.97
C PRO A 786 -53.73 23.75 5.73
N SER A 787 -54.18 22.49 5.66
CA SER A 787 -53.48 21.35 6.25
C SER A 787 -52.29 20.82 5.43
N SER A 788 -51.90 21.51 4.36
CA SER A 788 -50.83 21.12 3.43
C SER A 788 -50.31 22.35 2.68
N SER A 789 -49.04 22.33 2.28
CA SER A 789 -48.41 23.41 1.52
C SER A 789 -49.15 23.74 0.21
N ALA A 790 -49.10 25.00 -0.19
CA ALA A 790 -49.72 25.52 -1.41
C ALA A 790 -48.76 26.48 -2.14
N SER A 791 -48.76 26.46 -3.47
CA SER A 791 -47.94 27.34 -4.30
C SER A 791 -48.75 28.51 -4.89
N ASP A 792 -48.05 29.60 -5.20
CA ASP A 792 -48.59 30.82 -5.85
C ASP A 792 -49.83 31.42 -5.15
N VAL A 793 -49.81 31.42 -3.82
CA VAL A 793 -50.83 32.03 -2.95
C VAL A 793 -50.71 33.56 -2.99
N ASP A 794 -51.81 34.25 -3.29
CA ASP A 794 -51.91 35.72 -3.20
C ASP A 794 -51.77 36.18 -1.73
N PHE A 795 -50.83 37.09 -1.48
CA PHE A 795 -50.63 37.69 -0.15
C PHE A 795 -50.40 39.21 -0.22
N SER A 796 -50.68 39.89 0.89
CA SER A 796 -50.35 41.31 1.07
C SER A 796 -49.95 41.62 2.50
N ILE A 797 -48.83 42.31 2.67
CA ILE A 797 -48.29 42.76 3.97
C ILE A 797 -48.85 44.15 4.26
N LEU A 798 -49.41 44.33 5.45
CA LEU A 798 -50.10 45.52 5.90
C LEU A 798 -49.40 46.11 7.14
N ASN A 799 -49.04 47.38 7.07
CA ASN A 799 -48.80 48.20 8.26
C ASN A 799 -50.10 48.96 8.57
N GLY A 800 -50.83 48.49 9.56
CA GLY A 800 -52.16 49.00 9.95
C GLY A 800 -53.20 48.87 8.83
N VAL A 801 -53.43 49.94 8.08
CA VAL A 801 -54.40 50.00 6.94
C VAL A 801 -53.69 50.21 5.60
N THR A 802 -52.36 50.30 5.59
CA THR A 802 -51.53 50.56 4.40
C THR A 802 -50.81 49.30 3.96
N THR A 803 -51.07 48.85 2.74
CA THR A 803 -50.32 47.77 2.11
C THR A 803 -48.90 48.23 1.80
N VAL A 804 -47.92 47.49 2.33
CA VAL A 804 -46.48 47.72 2.13
C VAL A 804 -45.99 46.93 0.91
N LEU A 805 -46.43 45.67 0.77
CA LEU A 805 -46.12 44.77 -0.34
C LEU A 805 -47.35 43.92 -0.67
N ALA A 806 -47.53 43.54 -1.93
CA ALA A 806 -48.48 42.53 -2.37
C ALA A 806 -47.92 41.75 -3.56
N GLY A 807 -48.19 40.44 -3.62
CA GLY A 807 -47.71 39.54 -4.67
C GLY A 807 -48.15 38.10 -4.42
N THR A 808 -47.56 37.15 -5.14
CA THR A 808 -47.77 35.71 -4.93
C THR A 808 -46.54 35.05 -4.33
N SER A 809 -46.73 34.10 -3.41
CA SER A 809 -45.64 33.24 -2.93
C SER A 809 -46.14 31.86 -2.50
N ASP A 810 -45.22 30.98 -2.14
CA ASP A 810 -45.53 29.63 -1.71
C ASP A 810 -45.66 29.59 -0.18
N LEU A 811 -46.75 28.98 0.28
CA LEU A 811 -47.06 28.73 1.69
C LEU A 811 -46.62 27.30 2.05
N GLU A 812 -45.53 27.19 2.78
CA GLU A 812 -45.05 25.93 3.36
C GLU A 812 -45.80 25.63 4.68
N VAL A 813 -46.36 24.43 4.80
CA VAL A 813 -46.99 23.94 6.04
C VAL A 813 -46.12 22.84 6.63
N ARG A 814 -45.35 23.19 7.67
CA ARG A 814 -44.53 22.23 8.42
C ARG A 814 -45.39 21.58 9.50
N ASN A 815 -45.63 20.28 9.35
CA ASN A 815 -46.35 19.48 10.32
C ASN A 815 -45.44 19.19 11.51
N ARG A 816 -45.85 19.59 12.72
CA ARG A 816 -45.13 19.30 13.97
C ARG A 816 -46.12 19.06 15.11
N GLY A 817 -45.72 18.25 16.07
CA GLY A 817 -46.46 18.01 17.31
C GLY A 817 -45.77 18.72 18.47
N LEU A 818 -46.49 19.51 19.26
CA LEU A 818 -46.02 20.03 20.54
C LEU A 818 -46.33 19.00 21.62
N VAL A 819 -45.29 18.35 22.15
CA VAL A 819 -45.38 17.36 23.22
C VAL A 819 -45.16 18.03 24.57
N THR A 820 -46.02 17.74 25.53
CA THR A 820 -45.93 18.19 26.93
C THR A 820 -45.78 16.97 27.84
N ALA A 821 -44.66 16.83 28.55
CA ALA A 821 -44.44 15.73 29.49
C ALA A 821 -45.13 16.00 30.83
N LEU A 822 -45.82 14.99 31.38
CA LEU A 822 -46.66 15.15 32.57
C LEU A 822 -46.00 14.68 33.88
N ASN A 823 -44.76 14.20 33.84
CA ASN A 823 -44.04 13.70 35.01
C ASN A 823 -42.98 14.69 35.50
N SER A 824 -43.17 15.26 36.69
CA SER A 824 -42.24 16.19 37.34
C SER A 824 -40.86 15.60 37.67
N SER A 825 -40.67 14.27 37.65
CA SER A 825 -39.34 13.67 37.85
C SER A 825 -38.50 13.56 36.57
N ALA A 826 -39.03 14.00 35.43
CA ALA A 826 -38.35 14.05 34.13
C ALA A 826 -38.14 15.51 33.67
N LEU A 827 -38.25 16.48 34.58
CA LEU A 827 -38.14 17.92 34.32
C LEU A 827 -36.89 18.50 35.01
N PRO A 828 -36.17 19.45 34.38
CA PRO A 828 -36.39 19.92 33.00
C PRO A 828 -35.89 18.88 31.98
N ILE A 829 -36.65 18.71 30.89
CA ILE A 829 -36.33 17.73 29.82
C ILE A 829 -34.95 18.03 29.19
N GLN A 830 -34.60 19.32 29.16
CA GLN A 830 -33.36 19.91 28.65
C GLN A 830 -32.09 19.41 29.36
N ASP A 831 -32.18 18.94 30.61
CA ASP A 831 -31.03 18.36 31.33
C ASP A 831 -30.68 16.94 30.82
N THR A 832 -31.61 16.29 30.12
CA THR A 832 -31.51 14.89 29.68
C THR A 832 -31.45 14.73 28.16
N LEU A 833 -32.13 15.61 27.42
CA LEU A 833 -32.19 15.60 25.95
C LEU A 833 -31.48 16.82 25.37
N ARG A 834 -30.76 16.61 24.27
CA ARG A 834 -30.03 17.66 23.55
C ARG A 834 -30.47 17.74 22.09
N ILE A 835 -30.78 18.95 21.63
CA ILE A 835 -31.05 19.23 20.22
C ILE A 835 -29.79 18.88 19.41
N ASN A 836 -29.96 18.35 18.20
CA ASN A 836 -28.93 17.82 17.29
C ASN A 836 -28.28 16.48 17.66
N GLU A 837 -28.54 15.89 18.83
CA GLU A 837 -27.99 14.57 19.22
C GLU A 837 -28.88 13.37 18.78
N ASN A 838 -29.71 13.53 17.73
CA ASN A 838 -30.52 12.47 17.09
C ASN A 838 -31.50 11.72 18.03
N TYR A 839 -32.24 12.44 18.88
CA TYR A 839 -33.32 11.87 19.69
C TYR A 839 -34.64 11.77 18.91
N TYR A 840 -35.23 10.57 18.87
CA TYR A 840 -36.51 10.28 18.24
C TYR A 840 -37.53 9.77 19.28
N GLN A 841 -38.75 10.30 19.26
CA GLN A 841 -39.87 9.75 20.03
C GLN A 841 -40.67 8.74 19.19
N LYS A 842 -40.88 7.54 19.72
CA LYS A 842 -41.69 6.49 19.11
C LYS A 842 -43.15 6.62 19.56
N ILE A 843 -44.08 6.79 18.62
CA ILE A 843 -45.52 6.94 18.87
C ILE A 843 -46.28 6.03 17.91
N SER A 844 -47.12 5.14 18.45
CA SER A 844 -47.95 4.17 17.69
C SER A 844 -47.19 3.18 16.77
N GLY A 845 -45.86 3.26 16.70
CA GLY A 845 -44.99 2.44 15.86
C GLY A 845 -43.97 3.29 15.09
N ASP A 846 -44.39 4.49 14.68
CA ASP A 846 -43.60 5.46 13.94
C ASP A 846 -42.66 6.27 14.86
N GLU A 847 -41.56 6.80 14.31
CA GLU A 847 -40.51 7.51 15.05
C GLU A 847 -40.34 8.94 14.52
N TYR A 848 -40.51 9.92 15.41
CA TYR A 848 -40.53 11.35 15.09
C TYR A 848 -39.34 12.06 15.74
N LEU A 849 -38.58 12.85 14.96
CA LEU A 849 -37.40 13.58 15.43
C LEU A 849 -37.80 14.70 16.40
N ILE A 850 -37.10 14.82 17.53
CA ILE A 850 -37.25 15.95 18.47
C ILE A 850 -36.38 17.11 17.96
N THR A 851 -37.00 18.27 17.70
CA THR A 851 -36.33 19.39 17.01
C THR A 851 -35.99 20.57 17.92
N GLU A 852 -36.81 20.87 18.92
CA GLU A 852 -36.79 22.16 19.63
C GLU A 852 -37.47 22.03 21.01
N PHE A 853 -36.98 22.75 22.02
CA PHE A 853 -37.63 22.89 23.33
C PHE A 853 -38.40 24.21 23.42
N LYS A 854 -39.70 24.15 23.78
CA LYS A 854 -40.55 25.35 23.99
C LYS A 854 -40.57 25.78 25.47
N ASP A 855 -40.36 24.84 26.38
CA ASP A 855 -40.41 25.04 27.85
C ASP A 855 -39.66 23.88 28.52
N THR A 856 -39.46 23.97 29.83
CA THR A 856 -38.90 22.92 30.70
C THR A 856 -39.61 21.56 30.59
N ASP A 857 -40.90 21.56 30.26
CA ASP A 857 -41.80 20.40 30.09
C ASP A 857 -42.28 20.18 28.65
N LYS A 858 -41.84 21.00 27.67
CA LYS A 858 -42.39 21.00 26.30
C LYS A 858 -41.32 20.95 25.21
N TYR A 859 -41.54 20.10 24.21
CA TYR A 859 -40.70 19.99 23.02
C TYR A 859 -41.53 19.74 21.76
N TYR A 860 -40.99 20.09 20.60
CA TYR A 860 -41.59 19.80 19.30
C TYR A 860 -41.04 18.49 18.71
N ILE A 861 -41.92 17.75 18.02
CA ILE A 861 -41.57 16.62 17.16
C ILE A 861 -41.92 16.91 15.70
N GLU A 862 -41.00 16.61 14.79
CA GLU A 862 -41.15 16.86 13.34
C GLU A 862 -42.13 15.87 12.68
N ASN A 863 -42.79 16.30 11.60
CA ASN A 863 -43.62 15.49 10.70
C ASN A 863 -44.80 14.72 11.35
N TYR A 864 -45.13 15.01 12.60
CA TYR A 864 -46.30 14.44 13.26
C TYR A 864 -47.60 14.93 12.61
N GLN A 865 -48.49 13.99 12.27
CA GLN A 865 -49.82 14.26 11.69
C GLN A 865 -50.95 13.51 12.42
N GLY A 866 -50.68 12.98 13.63
CA GLY A 866 -51.63 12.15 14.38
C GLY A 866 -52.83 12.89 14.98
N GLY A 867 -52.79 14.23 14.99
CA GLY A 867 -53.78 15.06 15.69
C GLY A 867 -53.59 15.04 17.21
N SER A 868 -54.32 15.90 17.91
CA SER A 868 -54.09 16.10 19.35
C SER A 868 -54.52 14.89 20.19
N THR A 869 -53.59 14.31 20.93
CA THR A 869 -53.77 13.07 21.73
C THR A 869 -53.25 13.24 23.16
N ASN A 870 -53.99 12.73 24.14
CA ASN A 870 -53.66 12.89 25.56
C ASN A 870 -53.32 11.54 26.22
N GLY A 871 -52.36 11.53 27.14
CA GLY A 871 -51.96 10.34 27.89
C GLY A 871 -51.20 9.29 27.06
N VAL A 872 -50.42 9.74 26.07
CA VAL A 872 -49.51 8.89 25.29
C VAL A 872 -48.28 8.56 26.15
N THR A 873 -47.76 7.33 26.08
CA THR A 873 -46.51 6.98 26.78
C THR A 873 -45.30 7.51 25.99
N VAL A 874 -44.40 8.21 26.67
CA VAL A 874 -43.13 8.66 26.10
C VAL A 874 -42.17 7.47 25.98
N LEU A 875 -41.69 7.24 24.76
CA LEU A 875 -40.60 6.32 24.44
C LEU A 875 -39.65 7.08 23.51
N ILE A 876 -38.47 7.44 24.01
CA ILE A 876 -37.44 8.19 23.31
C ILE A 876 -36.19 7.33 23.20
N ASN A 877 -35.67 7.25 21.98
CA ASN A 877 -34.42 6.58 21.62
C ASN A 877 -33.46 7.61 21.01
N GLN A 878 -32.20 7.55 21.38
CA GLN A 878 -31.11 8.23 20.68
C GLN A 878 -30.61 7.31 19.56
N LYS A 879 -30.64 7.77 18.30
CA LYS A 879 -30.08 7.00 17.18
C LYS A 879 -28.59 7.28 17.04
N ILE A 880 -27.80 6.34 17.57
CA ILE A 880 -26.34 6.34 17.53
C ILE A 880 -25.85 5.89 16.15
N VAL A 881 -26.49 4.88 15.57
CA VAL A 881 -26.29 4.45 14.18
C VAL A 881 -27.64 4.42 13.49
N LYS A 882 -27.71 4.92 12.27
CA LYS A 882 -28.89 4.87 11.40
C LYS A 882 -28.53 4.26 10.06
N GLU A 883 -29.32 3.28 9.64
CA GLU A 883 -29.34 2.68 8.30
C GLU A 883 -27.94 2.30 7.79
N ARG A 884 -27.18 1.52 8.57
CA ARG A 884 -25.85 1.02 8.19
C ARG A 884 -25.83 -0.45 7.84
N ILE A 885 -24.89 -0.83 6.99
CA ILE A 885 -24.70 -2.22 6.58
C ILE A 885 -23.85 -2.94 7.64
N GLY A 886 -24.39 -4.06 8.14
CA GLY A 886 -23.74 -4.93 9.11
C GLY A 886 -23.77 -6.38 8.68
N TYR A 887 -22.82 -7.16 9.18
CA TYR A 887 -22.64 -8.58 8.90
C TYR A 887 -22.64 -9.36 10.21
N LEU A 888 -23.37 -10.48 10.27
CA LEU A 888 -23.28 -11.39 11.42
C LEU A 888 -22.04 -12.30 11.31
N SER A 889 -21.36 -12.50 12.44
CA SER A 889 -20.27 -13.45 12.61
C SER A 889 -20.39 -14.12 13.99
N HIS A 890 -19.80 -15.30 14.16
CA HIS A 890 -19.78 -16.03 15.42
C HIS A 890 -18.36 -16.07 15.96
N ARG A 891 -18.18 -16.00 17.29
CA ARG A 891 -16.86 -15.91 17.93
C ARG A 891 -16.72 -16.85 19.13
N GLY A 892 -15.48 -17.27 19.37
CA GLY A 892 -15.14 -18.41 20.22
C GLY A 892 -15.46 -19.72 19.49
N ILE A 893 -14.54 -20.69 19.47
CA ILE A 893 -14.70 -21.97 18.77
C ILE A 893 -14.53 -23.06 19.82
N ASN A 894 -15.59 -23.82 20.13
CA ASN A 894 -15.56 -24.79 21.22
C ASN A 894 -16.17 -26.14 20.84
N LEU A 895 -15.68 -27.20 21.47
CA LEU A 895 -16.25 -28.54 21.44
C LEU A 895 -16.65 -29.00 22.84
N LYS A 896 -17.77 -29.72 22.90
CA LYS A 896 -18.20 -30.49 24.07
C LYS A 896 -18.25 -31.98 23.70
N ILE A 897 -17.34 -32.76 24.30
CA ILE A 897 -17.17 -34.20 24.09
C ILE A 897 -17.59 -34.95 25.37
N SER A 898 -18.20 -36.14 25.26
CA SER A 898 -18.58 -36.94 26.43
C SER A 898 -17.38 -37.65 27.07
N GLY A 899 -17.29 -37.63 28.40
CA GLY A 899 -16.18 -38.22 29.17
C GLY A 899 -15.04 -37.24 29.45
N ASN A 900 -13.99 -37.71 30.13
CA ASN A 900 -12.78 -36.96 30.44
C ASN A 900 -11.65 -37.33 29.46
N ILE A 901 -11.60 -36.61 28.34
CA ILE A 901 -10.61 -36.80 27.27
C ILE A 901 -9.25 -36.25 27.70
N GLU A 902 -9.21 -35.15 28.46
CA GLU A 902 -7.97 -34.57 29.02
C GLU A 902 -7.14 -35.62 29.78
N GLN A 903 -7.79 -36.33 30.72
CA GLN A 903 -7.16 -37.40 31.50
C GLN A 903 -6.95 -38.68 30.66
N SER A 904 -7.85 -38.98 29.71
CA SER A 904 -7.73 -40.19 28.88
C SER A 904 -6.60 -40.11 27.84
N LEU A 905 -6.22 -38.90 27.42
CA LEU A 905 -5.07 -38.63 26.53
C LEU A 905 -3.80 -38.28 27.32
N GLY A 906 -3.88 -38.15 28.64
CA GLY A 906 -2.73 -37.89 29.51
C GLY A 906 -2.16 -36.46 29.39
N ILE A 907 -3.00 -35.48 29.05
CA ILE A 907 -2.58 -34.08 28.82
C ILE A 907 -2.13 -33.42 30.14
N GLN A 908 -0.94 -32.80 30.13
CA GLN A 908 -0.22 -32.39 31.36
C GLN A 908 -0.24 -30.89 31.65
N ASN A 909 -0.67 -30.06 30.69
CA ASN A 909 -0.83 -28.60 30.82
C ASN A 909 -2.23 -28.11 30.41
N GLY A 910 -3.22 -29.01 30.49
CA GLY A 910 -4.64 -28.65 30.53
C GLY A 910 -5.08 -28.15 31.91
N THR A 911 -6.35 -27.82 32.04
CA THR A 911 -6.92 -27.17 33.25
C THR A 911 -6.87 -28.07 34.49
N ASN A 912 -6.84 -29.40 34.33
CA ASN A 912 -6.99 -30.38 35.40
C ASN A 912 -5.83 -31.41 35.44
N SER A 913 -4.61 -30.97 35.12
CA SER A 913 -3.44 -31.86 35.09
C SER A 913 -3.24 -32.63 36.40
N TYR A 914 -3.21 -33.96 36.28
CA TYR A 914 -2.85 -34.89 37.36
C TYR A 914 -1.33 -35.15 37.46
N VAL A 915 -0.54 -34.64 36.53
CA VAL A 915 0.91 -34.86 36.44
C VAL A 915 1.60 -33.52 36.23
N VAL A 916 2.11 -32.95 37.31
CA VAL A 916 2.93 -31.73 37.26
C VAL A 916 4.25 -32.09 36.57
N ALA A 917 4.39 -31.66 35.31
CA ALA A 917 5.68 -31.69 34.63
C ALA A 917 6.68 -30.77 35.35
N ALA A 918 7.97 -31.09 35.26
CA ALA A 918 9.01 -30.22 35.83
C ALA A 918 9.17 -28.97 34.96
N ASP A 919 9.16 -27.79 35.57
CA ASP A 919 9.34 -26.51 34.88
C ASP A 919 10.58 -26.54 33.98
N GLY A 920 10.41 -26.15 32.70
CA GLY A 920 11.48 -26.12 31.70
C GLY A 920 11.72 -27.42 30.92
N ILE A 921 10.98 -28.51 31.19
CA ILE A 921 11.05 -29.74 30.40
C ILE A 921 9.75 -29.93 29.61
N GLU A 922 9.79 -29.62 28.31
CA GLU A 922 8.71 -29.98 27.37
C GLU A 922 8.49 -31.49 27.32
N ASN A 923 7.23 -31.90 27.09
CA ASN A 923 6.82 -33.30 27.02
C ASN A 923 5.77 -33.49 25.92
N ASP A 924 5.76 -34.65 25.25
CA ASP A 924 4.74 -35.04 24.26
C ASP A 924 3.32 -35.00 24.82
N GLY A 925 3.17 -35.11 26.16
CA GLY A 925 1.90 -34.93 26.87
C GLY A 925 1.41 -33.48 26.99
N PHE A 926 2.04 -32.48 26.37
CA PHE A 926 1.54 -31.11 26.34
C PHE A 926 0.50 -30.91 25.22
N LYS A 927 -0.56 -30.14 25.50
CA LYS A 927 -1.74 -29.93 24.61
C LYS A 927 -1.38 -29.36 23.24
N GLU A 928 -0.28 -28.61 23.14
CA GLU A 928 0.25 -28.04 21.90
C GLU A 928 0.70 -29.12 20.90
N ASN A 929 1.00 -30.32 21.38
CA ASN A 929 1.31 -31.48 20.54
C ASN A 929 0.06 -32.24 20.05
N PHE A 930 -1.16 -31.76 20.35
CA PHE A 930 -2.41 -32.40 19.94
C PHE A 930 -3.18 -31.53 18.93
N ILE A 931 -3.59 -32.14 17.82
CA ILE A 931 -4.46 -31.53 16.81
C ILE A 931 -5.81 -32.26 16.81
N VAL A 932 -6.88 -31.47 16.81
CA VAL A 932 -8.27 -31.93 16.76
C VAL A 932 -8.77 -31.78 15.34
N LEU A 933 -9.22 -32.86 14.71
CA LEU A 933 -9.93 -32.79 13.43
C LEU A 933 -11.43 -32.74 13.69
N VAL A 934 -12.12 -31.75 13.11
CA VAL A 934 -13.58 -31.58 13.16
C VAL A 934 -14.14 -31.67 11.75
N ASP A 935 -14.92 -32.72 11.49
CA ASP A 935 -15.50 -33.08 10.17
C ASP A 935 -14.51 -33.04 8.98
N GLY A 936 -13.20 -33.14 9.25
CA GLY A 936 -12.11 -33.19 8.27
C GLY A 936 -11.14 -31.99 8.31
N GLU A 937 -11.47 -30.92 9.05
CA GLU A 937 -10.62 -29.73 9.21
C GLU A 937 -9.83 -29.74 10.53
N SER A 938 -8.58 -29.24 10.51
CA SER A 938 -7.65 -29.30 11.64
C SER A 938 -7.66 -28.06 12.53
N TYR A 939 -7.73 -28.27 13.84
CA TYR A 939 -7.76 -27.23 14.89
C TYR A 939 -6.77 -27.53 16.01
N TRP A 940 -6.19 -26.49 16.60
CA TRP A 940 -5.29 -26.59 17.76
C TRP A 940 -6.05 -26.49 19.08
N ILE A 941 -5.58 -27.20 20.11
CA ILE A 941 -6.12 -27.07 21.47
C ILE A 941 -5.53 -25.82 22.13
N LYS A 942 -6.35 -24.77 22.31
CA LYS A 942 -5.97 -23.58 23.09
C LYS A 942 -6.08 -23.88 24.58
N GLU A 943 -7.24 -24.37 25.00
CA GLU A 943 -7.58 -24.74 26.38
C GLU A 943 -8.42 -26.02 26.39
N ILE A 944 -8.28 -26.83 27.44
CA ILE A 944 -9.04 -28.07 27.63
C ILE A 944 -9.37 -28.27 29.10
N ASP A 945 -10.62 -28.64 29.38
CA ASP A 945 -11.15 -29.00 30.69
C ASP A 945 -11.96 -30.30 30.56
N GLY A 946 -11.36 -31.42 30.98
CA GLY A 946 -11.99 -32.74 31.02
C GLY A 946 -12.77 -33.06 32.30
N LEU A 947 -12.81 -32.13 33.26
CA LEU A 947 -13.33 -32.36 34.61
C LEU A 947 -14.50 -31.43 34.99
N THR A 948 -15.20 -30.91 33.96
CA THR A 948 -16.46 -30.18 34.15
C THR A 948 -17.42 -30.96 35.07
N PRO A 949 -18.20 -30.31 35.96
CA PRO A 949 -19.11 -30.99 36.90
C PRO A 949 -20.23 -31.84 36.29
N THR A 950 -20.30 -31.93 34.95
CA THR A 950 -21.33 -32.65 34.19
C THR A 950 -20.81 -33.88 33.45
N GLY A 951 -19.51 -34.19 33.53
CA GLY A 951 -18.92 -35.40 32.91
C GLY A 951 -18.63 -35.28 31.41
N TYR A 952 -18.40 -34.06 30.94
CA TYR A 952 -17.98 -33.75 29.56
C TYR A 952 -16.62 -33.06 29.58
N THR A 953 -15.86 -33.23 28.49
CA THR A 953 -14.71 -32.40 28.19
C THR A 953 -15.15 -31.21 27.36
N THR A 954 -14.76 -30.01 27.78
CA THR A 954 -14.79 -28.80 26.95
C THR A 954 -13.40 -28.59 26.34
N ILE A 955 -13.34 -28.33 25.04
CA ILE A 955 -12.10 -27.96 24.34
C ILE A 955 -12.34 -26.62 23.65
N ASN A 956 -11.53 -25.61 23.97
CA ASN A 956 -11.48 -24.35 23.23
C ASN A 956 -10.45 -24.51 22.10
N LEU A 957 -10.88 -24.27 20.87
CA LEU A 957 -10.11 -24.49 19.65
C LEU A 957 -9.54 -23.18 19.11
N SER A 958 -8.38 -23.30 18.45
CA SER A 958 -7.79 -22.24 17.62
C SER A 958 -7.62 -22.76 16.19
N GLY A 959 -8.17 -22.05 15.21
CA GLY A 959 -8.24 -22.46 13.81
C GLY A 959 -9.20 -21.57 13.02
N THR A 960 -9.64 -22.02 11.85
CA THR A 960 -10.58 -21.30 10.98
C THR A 960 -11.94 -21.12 11.64
N ASP A 961 -12.47 -19.89 11.68
CA ASP A 961 -13.80 -19.61 12.24
C ASP A 961 -14.90 -20.45 11.55
N LYS A 962 -15.79 -21.03 12.36
CA LYS A 962 -17.00 -21.73 11.93
C LYS A 962 -18.22 -21.15 12.61
N TYR A 963 -19.33 -21.12 11.87
CA TYR A 963 -20.64 -20.64 12.32
C TYR A 963 -21.47 -21.83 12.84
N TRP A 964 -21.13 -22.27 14.05
CA TRP A 964 -21.92 -23.24 14.80
C TRP A 964 -22.98 -22.51 15.65
N LYS A 965 -24.05 -23.22 16.00
CA LYS A 965 -25.07 -22.65 16.91
C LYS A 965 -24.45 -22.43 18.30
N THR A 966 -24.92 -21.43 19.05
CA THR A 966 -24.44 -21.26 20.42
C THR A 966 -24.84 -22.46 21.28
N LEU A 967 -24.14 -22.69 22.38
CA LEU A 967 -24.52 -23.74 23.33
C LEU A 967 -25.93 -23.52 23.91
N SER A 968 -26.43 -22.28 23.92
CA SER A 968 -27.78 -21.93 24.38
C SER A 968 -28.87 -22.39 23.41
N ALA A 969 -28.60 -22.31 22.09
CA ALA A 969 -29.45 -22.86 21.03
C ALA A 969 -29.25 -24.38 20.80
N GLY A 970 -28.41 -25.03 21.62
CA GLY A 970 -28.17 -26.48 21.60
C GLY A 970 -26.90 -26.93 20.86
N GLY A 971 -26.18 -26.02 20.21
CA GLY A 971 -24.98 -26.31 19.44
C GLY A 971 -25.21 -27.04 18.11
N THR A 972 -24.12 -27.28 17.38
CA THR A 972 -24.07 -28.04 16.13
C THR A 972 -23.46 -29.42 16.39
N SER A 973 -24.08 -30.49 15.88
CA SER A 973 -23.53 -31.85 15.98
C SER A 973 -22.43 -32.05 14.92
N VAL A 974 -21.24 -32.48 15.35
CA VAL A 974 -20.05 -32.70 14.50
C VAL A 974 -19.40 -34.06 14.79
N THR A 975 -18.48 -34.48 13.91
CA THR A 975 -17.59 -35.62 14.12
C THR A 975 -16.18 -35.13 14.48
N VAL A 976 -15.56 -35.72 15.50
CA VAL A 976 -14.24 -35.30 16.01
C VAL A 976 -13.29 -36.47 16.15
N SER A 977 -12.06 -36.32 15.65
CA SER A 977 -10.91 -37.16 16.00
C SER A 977 -9.76 -36.31 16.54
N ILE A 978 -8.82 -36.92 17.26
CA ILE A 978 -7.65 -36.23 17.84
C ILE A 978 -6.38 -37.01 17.52
N TYR A 979 -5.36 -36.29 17.04
CA TYR A 979 -4.02 -36.80 16.76
C TYR A 979 -3.02 -36.20 17.72
N GLN A 980 -2.09 -37.02 18.22
CA GLN A 980 -0.94 -36.59 18.99
C GLN A 980 0.32 -36.66 18.13
N TYR A 981 1.19 -35.66 18.25
CA TYR A 981 2.51 -35.62 17.63
C TYR A 981 3.57 -35.91 18.70
N SER A 982 4.45 -36.87 18.45
CA SER A 982 5.60 -37.18 19.33
C SER A 982 6.86 -36.58 18.74
N LYS A 983 7.65 -35.84 19.53
CA LYS A 983 8.83 -35.12 19.03
C LYS A 983 10.01 -36.09 18.82
N ASN A 984 10.53 -36.17 17.60
CA ASN A 984 11.71 -36.95 17.25
C ASN A 984 12.98 -36.08 17.30
N GLY A 985 14.08 -36.64 17.80
CA GLY A 985 15.42 -36.04 17.69
C GLY A 985 15.97 -36.17 16.27
N ALA A 986 16.88 -35.27 15.88
CA ALA A 986 17.39 -35.21 14.51
C ALA A 986 18.92 -35.06 14.43
N THR A 987 19.54 -35.80 13.51
CA THR A 987 20.99 -35.80 13.29
C THR A 987 21.34 -34.99 12.05
N ILE A 988 22.28 -34.04 12.20
CA ILE A 988 22.82 -33.27 11.08
C ILE A 988 24.17 -33.87 10.67
N ASP A 989 24.23 -34.37 9.44
CA ASP A 989 25.46 -34.79 8.77
C ASP A 989 26.49 -33.64 8.79
N GLY A 990 27.70 -33.93 9.26
CA GLY A 990 28.79 -32.94 9.35
C GLY A 990 29.11 -32.32 7.99
N GLN A 991 28.75 -31.05 7.79
CA GLN A 991 28.98 -30.36 6.51
C GLN A 991 30.48 -30.30 6.16
N ARG A 992 30.79 -30.27 4.85
CA ARG A 992 32.11 -30.52 4.26
C ARG A 992 33.25 -29.59 4.74
N PHE A 993 33.79 -29.79 5.95
CA PHE A 993 35.12 -29.29 6.39
C PHE A 993 35.69 -30.07 7.60
N ASN A 994 35.46 -31.40 7.68
CA ASN A 994 35.80 -32.24 8.85
C ASN A 994 35.11 -31.83 10.16
N LEU A 995 33.95 -31.18 10.09
CA LEU A 995 33.03 -31.11 11.24
C LEU A 995 32.47 -32.52 11.51
N PRO A 996 32.34 -32.95 12.78
CA PRO A 996 31.72 -34.23 13.09
C PRO A 996 30.20 -34.18 12.85
N GLU A 997 29.60 -35.37 12.87
CA GLU A 997 28.15 -35.58 12.90
C GLU A 997 27.60 -35.16 14.27
N HIS A 998 26.51 -34.37 14.30
CA HIS A 998 25.93 -33.85 15.53
C HIS A 998 24.43 -34.18 15.60
N THR A 999 24.00 -34.84 16.68
CA THR A 999 22.58 -35.09 16.97
C THR A 999 22.02 -34.06 17.93
N PHE A 1000 20.83 -33.56 17.61
CA PHE A 1000 20.06 -32.61 18.38
C PHE A 1000 18.81 -33.31 18.92
N GLY A 1001 18.77 -33.57 20.22
CA GLY A 1001 17.63 -34.21 20.89
C GLY A 1001 16.36 -33.33 20.95
N LYS A 1002 16.46 -32.06 20.55
CA LYS A 1002 15.34 -31.09 20.49
C LYS A 1002 15.53 -30.14 19.31
N ILE A 1003 14.67 -30.23 18.31
CA ILE A 1003 14.41 -29.13 17.35
C ILE A 1003 12.91 -28.91 17.37
N ASP A 1004 12.47 -27.76 17.89
CA ASP A 1004 11.07 -27.54 18.24
C ASP A 1004 10.24 -26.90 17.12
N ARG A 1005 8.98 -27.34 16.99
CA ARG A 1005 8.02 -26.84 16.00
C ARG A 1005 7.56 -25.41 16.27
N ASN A 1006 7.76 -24.85 17.47
CA ASN A 1006 7.42 -23.46 17.80
C ASN A 1006 8.55 -22.45 17.47
N GLY A 1007 9.71 -22.92 17.00
CA GLY A 1007 10.78 -22.03 16.55
C GLY A 1007 11.61 -21.36 17.66
N GLN A 1008 11.62 -21.90 18.88
CA GLN A 1008 12.66 -21.51 19.85
C GLN A 1008 14.04 -21.94 19.31
N PRO A 1009 15.03 -21.02 19.24
CA PRO A 1009 16.32 -21.34 18.65
C PRO A 1009 17.17 -22.15 19.62
N VAL A 1010 17.72 -23.28 19.15
CA VAL A 1010 18.72 -24.10 19.86
C VAL A 1010 20.04 -23.34 20.06
N ILE A 1011 20.24 -22.26 19.30
CA ILE A 1011 21.39 -21.35 19.40
C ILE A 1011 20.89 -20.03 19.97
N THR A 1012 21.22 -19.74 21.23
CA THR A 1012 21.02 -18.41 21.81
C THR A 1012 22.24 -17.53 21.55
N GLY A 1013 22.00 -16.38 20.90
CA GLY A 1013 23.00 -15.36 20.68
C GLY A 1013 22.89 -14.24 21.70
N THR A 1014 23.99 -13.91 22.38
CA THR A 1014 24.08 -12.77 23.30
C THR A 1014 24.96 -11.69 22.69
N LEU A 1015 24.34 -10.54 22.42
CA LEU A 1015 25.04 -9.29 22.07
C LEU A 1015 25.45 -8.60 23.36
N ASP A 1016 26.75 -8.43 23.57
CA ASP A 1016 27.27 -7.60 24.67
C ASP A 1016 27.00 -6.12 24.37
N THR A 1017 25.83 -5.63 24.77
CA THR A 1017 25.51 -4.20 24.76
C THR A 1017 26.22 -3.51 25.92
N GLU A 1018 27.54 -3.34 25.83
CA GLU A 1018 28.24 -2.35 26.66
C GLU A 1018 27.64 -0.96 26.38
N GLU A 1019 27.30 -0.21 27.44
CA GLU A 1019 26.76 1.13 27.29
C GLU A 1019 27.76 2.05 26.57
N ILE A 1020 27.26 2.91 25.68
CA ILE A 1020 28.09 3.94 25.02
C ILE A 1020 28.49 4.99 26.06
N VAL A 1021 29.58 4.72 26.79
CA VAL A 1021 30.17 5.66 27.76
C VAL A 1021 30.80 6.84 26.99
N ALA A 1022 29.98 7.87 26.75
CA ALA A 1022 30.38 9.12 26.12
C ALA A 1022 31.31 9.95 27.04
N SER A 1023 32.54 9.46 27.23
CA SER A 1023 33.58 10.06 28.06
C SER A 1023 34.18 11.33 27.43
N LEU A 1024 33.48 12.46 27.57
CA LEU A 1024 34.02 13.80 27.31
C LEU A 1024 35.10 14.17 28.34
N SER A 1025 36.32 13.66 28.13
CA SER A 1025 37.50 14.06 28.90
C SER A 1025 38.21 15.26 28.25
N ASN A 1026 38.16 16.43 28.90
CA ASN A 1026 38.93 17.60 28.48
C ASN A 1026 40.45 17.30 28.45
N ASN A 1027 41.12 17.52 27.31
CA ASN A 1027 42.42 18.21 27.17
C ASN A 1027 43.07 18.01 25.76
N ASP A 1028 42.91 19.00 24.88
CA ASP A 1028 43.90 19.49 23.88
C ASP A 1028 44.60 18.53 22.89
N ASN A 1029 44.21 17.27 22.71
CA ASN A 1029 44.69 16.44 21.59
C ASN A 1029 43.57 15.63 20.94
N VAL A 1030 43.44 15.76 19.61
CA VAL A 1030 42.55 14.91 18.80
C VAL A 1030 43.22 13.55 18.59
N VAL A 1031 42.52 12.48 18.94
CA VAL A 1031 42.91 11.09 18.61
C VAL A 1031 41.73 10.43 17.90
N GLU A 1032 41.73 10.46 16.57
CA GLU A 1032 40.74 9.75 15.77
C GLU A 1032 41.08 8.26 15.69
N THR A 1033 40.57 7.47 16.62
CA THR A 1033 40.34 6.03 16.36
C THR A 1033 39.21 5.51 17.25
N VAL A 1034 37.99 5.49 16.72
CA VAL A 1034 36.90 4.69 17.31
C VAL A 1034 37.07 3.26 16.81
N GLN A 1035 37.43 2.34 17.70
CA GLN A 1035 37.30 0.90 17.43
C GLN A 1035 36.03 0.39 18.09
N GLN A 1036 35.03 0.08 17.26
CA GLN A 1036 33.85 -0.66 17.66
C GLN A 1036 34.16 -2.16 17.50
N ASN A 1037 34.29 -2.86 18.63
CA ASN A 1037 34.42 -4.31 18.64
C ASN A 1037 33.03 -4.91 18.85
N GLU A 1038 32.43 -5.44 17.79
CA GLU A 1038 31.20 -6.23 17.88
C GLU A 1038 31.58 -7.68 18.13
N ASN A 1039 31.66 -8.07 19.40
CA ASN A 1039 31.77 -9.49 19.76
C ASN A 1039 30.40 -10.16 19.62
N VAL A 1040 30.32 -11.27 18.89
CA VAL A 1040 29.12 -12.10 18.82
C VAL A 1040 29.37 -13.41 19.55
N SER A 1041 28.74 -13.58 20.71
CA SER A 1041 28.76 -14.83 21.47
C SER A 1041 27.56 -15.71 21.12
N PHE A 1042 27.81 -16.99 20.91
CA PHE A 1042 26.75 -18.00 20.72
C PHE A 1042 27.06 -19.28 21.50
N THR A 1043 26.00 -19.87 22.03
CA THR A 1043 26.03 -21.08 22.86
C THR A 1043 25.20 -22.17 22.19
N ILE A 1044 25.72 -23.39 22.13
CA ILE A 1044 25.05 -24.56 21.53
C ILE A 1044 25.05 -25.70 22.54
N GLU A 1045 23.88 -26.25 22.87
CA GLU A 1045 23.73 -27.46 23.71
C GLU A 1045 23.39 -28.68 22.84
N TYR A 1046 24.13 -29.78 23.03
CA TYR A 1046 23.97 -31.03 22.29
C TYR A 1046 23.18 -32.10 23.08
N GLU A 1047 22.74 -33.17 22.42
CA GLU A 1047 21.93 -34.24 23.03
C GLU A 1047 22.60 -34.92 24.25
N ASP A 1048 23.94 -34.96 24.30
CA ASP A 1048 24.70 -35.53 25.42
C ASP A 1048 24.88 -34.56 26.62
N GLY A 1049 24.31 -33.34 26.53
CA GLY A 1049 24.46 -32.29 27.53
C GLY A 1049 25.81 -31.55 27.47
N THR A 1050 26.59 -31.72 26.40
CA THR A 1050 27.76 -30.86 26.17
C THR A 1050 27.34 -29.51 25.61
N ILE A 1051 28.05 -28.46 26.04
CA ILE A 1051 27.81 -27.07 25.65
C ILE A 1051 29.06 -26.56 24.92
N GLU A 1052 28.91 -26.10 23.68
CA GLU A 1052 29.95 -25.37 22.96
C GLU A 1052 29.62 -23.86 22.93
N GLU A 1053 30.45 -23.07 23.59
CA GLU A 1053 30.45 -21.60 23.51
C GLU A 1053 31.49 -21.14 22.49
N ARG A 1054 31.14 -20.19 21.63
CA ARG A 1054 32.09 -19.47 20.78
C ARG A 1054 31.82 -17.97 20.80
N THR A 1055 32.90 -17.21 20.69
CA THR A 1055 32.89 -15.77 20.44
C THR A 1055 33.57 -15.52 19.10
N ILE A 1056 32.94 -14.72 18.26
CA ILE A 1056 33.51 -14.14 17.03
C ILE A 1056 33.80 -12.67 17.30
#